data_AF-A0A957P609-F1
#
_entry.id   AF-A0A957P609-F1
#
_cell.length_a   1.000
_cell.length_b   1.000
_cell.length_c   1.000
_cell.angle_alpha   90.00
_cell.angle_beta   90.00
_cell.angle_gamma   90.00
#
_symmetry.space_group_name_H-M   'P 1'
#
loop_
_entity.id
_entity.type
_entity.pdbx_description
1 polymer ?
#
loop_
_entity_poly.entity_id
_entity_poly.type
_entity_poly.pdbx_seq_one_letter_code
_entity_poly.pdbx_strand_id
1 'polypeptide(L)'
;NAYGPTEATVCATIMPCDATIADYTMLPIGKAMANTQVYILDESLQLAPVGVPGELYIGGVGVARGYRNRAGLTAEKFIPNPFATAESGVGSRLYKTGDLARYLPDGNIEFLGRIDHQVKLRGFRIELGEIEAVLSRHPAIQEVTVMARAETNGQQRLVAYVVENATEVRPTPDALNGYSENSPAVGTALWRTFLQEQLPEYMIPSAFVVLEQFPLTPNGKLDRKALPAPDSLHLARSSEFTPPQGETEKILARVWEEVLGLERIGRYDNFFELGGDSIISLQVVSRAQAKGIYLTPRQLFQEQTIAALAQVAQQESLVQAEQGLVTGALSLTPIQHWFFERYQQNLHHFNQSVLLPLEREIEPELLLEAIGFLMTHHDGLRLRFTPSEASWQQQISDPLPDLTLSYFTDHRQATLRPADMLSVFNLAMVAEPQRALDAINQQLQSSLHISHGPLMRLALIQMGPEQDDLLLWVIHHLAVDLVSWRLLIPDLWTVYEQLEQGQTAQLAAKSSSMKAWASWLNDYAHQETLQSELAHWQQVSERAKPLPIDKGDRQAQNTVASAATVEVSLTEAETRALLQDLPAVYHTQINDILLTALALAFAKWTGDQRLVLDLEGHGRESLTDTLDLSRTVGWFTAIYPVCLELSDAARRGQDLGEAIKAIKEQLRQTPNKGIGYGLLRYLHERSAAQLSHLPQAEVSFNYGGQFKAGQMQSLGGQLGEELLLDHLIAINGMVVEQQLSLHWSYSQNLYHPETIEELANGFIAALRALIHNCLSPEAGGYTPSDFPLLAIEQVQLDTLLGRGANVAQMYPLSPMQGGMLFHTVYTPNDGTYFEQISFQMVGALDVARFQQAW
;
A
#
# COMPACT_ATOMS: atom_id res chain seq x y z
N ASN A 1 9.99 28.68 21.88
CA ASN A 1 8.51 28.71 21.84
C ASN A 1 8.06 30.16 21.85
N ALA A 2 7.17 30.58 20.96
CA ALA A 2 6.69 31.97 20.90
C ALA A 2 5.16 31.98 20.86
N TYR A 3 4.56 32.95 21.53
CA TYR A 3 3.11 33.08 21.62
C TYR A 3 2.69 34.53 21.47
N GLY A 4 1.65 34.75 20.67
CA GLY A 4 0.97 36.03 20.54
C GLY A 4 -0.22 35.91 19.60
N PRO A 5 -1.38 36.50 19.94
CA PRO A 5 -2.48 36.64 19.00
C PRO A 5 -2.16 37.72 17.96
N THR A 6 -2.82 37.67 16.80
CA THR A 6 -2.70 38.67 15.73
C THR A 6 -2.96 40.09 16.24
N GLU A 7 -3.90 40.22 17.17
CA GLU A 7 -4.32 41.45 17.82
C GLU A 7 -3.26 42.07 18.75
N ALA A 8 -2.21 41.31 19.07
CA ALA A 8 -1.02 41.78 19.80
C ALA A 8 0.25 41.78 18.93
N THR A 9 0.09 41.75 17.59
CA THR A 9 1.15 41.85 16.59
C THR A 9 2.17 40.70 16.65
N VAL A 10 1.76 39.56 16.09
CA VAL A 10 2.60 38.37 15.87
C VAL A 10 2.99 37.64 17.15
N CYS A 11 3.83 38.24 18.00
CA CYS A 11 4.34 37.61 19.22
C CYS A 11 4.31 38.59 20.39
N ALA A 12 3.85 38.10 21.55
CA ALA A 12 3.82 38.83 22.81
C ALA A 12 4.77 38.24 23.86
N THR A 13 5.01 36.92 23.82
CA THR A 13 5.92 36.21 24.73
C THR A 13 6.85 35.27 23.97
N ILE A 14 8.07 35.10 24.49
CA ILE A 14 9.09 34.21 23.92
C ILE A 14 9.77 33.41 25.04
N MET A 15 9.96 32.12 24.77
CA MET A 15 10.79 31.17 25.51
C MET A 15 11.94 30.70 24.61
N PRO A 16 13.21 30.90 24.97
CA PRO A 16 14.35 30.24 24.33
C PRO A 16 14.25 28.72 24.50
N CYS A 17 14.35 27.95 23.41
CA CYS A 17 14.37 26.50 23.49
C CYS A 17 15.82 26.00 23.55
N ASP A 18 16.43 26.06 24.74
CA ASP A 18 17.74 25.49 25.03
C ASP A 18 17.62 24.23 25.92
N ALA A 19 18.74 23.72 26.46
CA ALA A 19 18.74 22.49 27.26
C ALA A 19 17.85 22.54 28.52
N THR A 20 17.45 23.73 28.99
CA THR A 20 16.58 23.91 30.17
C THR A 20 15.11 23.57 29.91
N ILE A 21 14.70 23.36 28.64
CA ILE A 21 13.32 22.95 28.33
C ILE A 21 12.97 21.55 28.84
N ALA A 22 13.98 20.70 29.09
CA ALA A 22 13.80 19.34 29.59
C ALA A 22 13.23 19.30 31.02
N ASP A 23 13.30 20.42 31.75
CA ASP A 23 12.82 20.54 33.13
C ASP A 23 11.31 20.84 33.21
N TYR A 24 10.63 21.09 32.08
CA TYR A 24 9.20 21.42 32.04
C TYR A 24 8.36 20.25 31.51
N THR A 25 7.31 19.88 32.25
CA THR A 25 6.33 18.87 31.83
C THR A 25 5.46 19.35 30.66
N MET A 26 5.21 20.66 30.58
CA MET A 26 4.61 21.33 29.42
C MET A 26 5.43 22.57 29.07
N LEU A 27 5.76 22.73 27.78
CA LEU A 27 6.65 23.80 27.32
C LEU A 27 6.01 25.20 27.53
N PRO A 28 6.57 26.06 28.38
CA PRO A 28 6.01 27.39 28.63
C PRO A 28 6.02 28.28 27.37
N ILE A 29 5.16 29.28 27.35
CA ILE A 29 5.16 30.34 26.33
C ILE A 29 6.16 31.47 26.64
N GLY A 30 6.85 31.38 27.77
CA GLY A 30 7.98 32.22 28.14
C GLY A 30 7.58 33.55 28.77
N LYS A 31 8.43 34.57 28.58
CA LYS A 31 8.29 35.91 29.20
C LYS A 31 7.86 36.95 28.17
N ALA A 32 7.27 38.04 28.66
CA ALA A 32 6.85 39.17 27.83
C ALA A 32 8.03 39.75 27.04
N MET A 33 7.79 40.10 25.77
CA MET A 33 8.75 40.79 24.92
C MET A 33 8.94 42.26 25.33
N ALA A 34 9.96 42.92 24.76
CA ALA A 34 10.22 44.32 25.02
C ALA A 34 8.98 45.20 24.72
N ASN A 35 8.64 46.10 25.65
CA ASN A 35 7.48 47.01 25.58
C ASN A 35 6.10 46.31 25.55
N THR A 36 6.04 45.02 25.87
CA THR A 36 4.81 44.24 26.05
C THR A 36 4.57 44.01 27.53
N GLN A 37 3.33 44.14 27.97
CA GLN A 37 2.90 43.73 29.32
C GLN A 37 1.95 42.54 29.18
N VAL A 38 2.09 41.54 30.05
CA VAL A 38 1.19 40.39 30.10
C VAL A 38 0.65 40.29 31.52
N TYR A 39 -0.67 40.13 31.64
CA TYR A 39 -1.38 40.03 32.90
C TYR A 39 -2.19 38.75 32.91
N ILE A 40 -2.16 38.01 34.02
CA ILE A 40 -3.06 36.90 34.26
C ILE A 40 -4.13 37.41 35.23
N LEU A 41 -5.37 37.51 34.76
CA LEU A 41 -6.47 38.12 35.50
C LEU A 41 -7.56 37.11 35.84
N ASP A 42 -8.23 37.31 36.97
CA ASP A 42 -9.46 36.59 37.31
C ASP A 42 -10.70 37.22 36.63
N GLU A 43 -11.87 36.62 36.85
CA GLU A 43 -13.15 37.08 36.29
C GLU A 43 -13.54 38.51 36.75
N SER A 44 -12.95 39.01 37.84
CA SER A 44 -13.15 40.36 38.38
C SER A 44 -12.08 41.35 37.92
N LEU A 45 -11.27 40.98 36.91
CA LEU A 45 -10.14 41.75 36.40
C LEU A 45 -9.09 42.10 37.46
N GLN A 46 -8.91 41.26 38.48
CA GLN A 46 -7.82 41.36 39.46
C GLN A 46 -6.65 40.45 39.08
N LEU A 47 -5.43 40.81 39.50
CA LEU A 47 -4.24 40.01 39.23
C LEU A 47 -4.30 38.66 39.96
N ALA A 48 -4.17 37.57 39.21
CA ALA A 48 -4.03 36.23 39.77
C ALA A 48 -2.65 36.06 40.45
N PRO A 49 -2.57 35.40 41.62
CA PRO A 49 -1.28 35.05 42.22
C PRO A 49 -0.46 34.10 41.34
N VAL A 50 0.87 34.08 41.52
CA VAL A 50 1.76 33.14 40.82
C VAL A 50 1.32 31.70 41.09
N GLY A 51 1.25 30.89 40.03
CA GLY A 51 0.78 29.50 40.06
C GLY A 51 -0.74 29.33 39.93
N VAL A 52 -1.53 30.40 40.07
CA VAL A 52 -3.00 30.35 39.95
C VAL A 52 -3.41 30.62 38.50
N PRO A 53 -4.22 29.73 37.88
CA PRO A 53 -4.78 29.96 36.54
C PRO A 53 -5.69 31.19 36.50
N GLY A 54 -5.56 31.96 35.43
CA GLY A 54 -6.45 33.06 35.08
C GLY A 54 -6.42 33.32 33.58
N GLU A 55 -7.25 34.24 33.12
CA GLU A 55 -7.27 34.63 31.71
C GLU A 55 -6.08 35.53 31.39
N LEU A 56 -5.45 35.29 30.24
CA LEU A 56 -4.30 36.05 29.76
C LEU A 56 -4.77 37.33 29.06
N TYR A 57 -4.20 38.46 29.47
CA TYR A 57 -4.41 39.78 28.88
C TYR A 57 -3.08 40.39 28.43
N ILE A 58 -3.07 41.01 27.25
CA ILE A 58 -1.86 41.60 26.67
C ILE A 58 -2.02 43.11 26.56
N GLY A 59 -1.08 43.84 27.16
CA GLY A 59 -0.94 45.29 27.06
C GLY A 59 0.35 45.70 26.36
N GLY A 60 0.49 47.00 26.11
CA GLY A 60 1.71 47.58 25.56
C GLY A 60 1.63 47.92 24.08
N VAL A 61 2.78 48.24 23.48
CA VAL A 61 2.84 48.83 22.13
C VAL A 61 2.44 47.86 21.02
N GLY A 62 2.48 46.54 21.28
CA GLY A 62 2.08 45.50 20.34
C GLY A 62 0.56 45.38 20.15
N VAL A 63 -0.25 45.98 21.04
CA VAL A 63 -1.71 45.91 20.96
C VAL A 63 -2.23 46.71 19.76
N ALA A 64 -2.90 46.02 18.83
CA ALA A 64 -3.39 46.58 17.59
C ALA A 64 -4.48 47.66 17.80
N ARG A 65 -4.77 48.41 16.74
CA ARG A 65 -5.83 49.43 16.77
C ARG A 65 -7.20 48.82 17.11
N GLY A 66 -7.50 47.65 16.57
CA GLY A 66 -8.79 46.96 16.71
C GLY A 66 -9.19 46.25 15.41
N TYR A 67 -10.42 45.73 15.37
CA TYR A 67 -10.96 45.05 14.20
C TYR A 67 -11.55 46.04 13.19
N ARG A 68 -11.17 45.90 11.91
CA ARG A 68 -11.68 46.75 10.82
C ARG A 68 -13.21 46.62 10.72
N ASN A 69 -13.91 47.75 10.73
CA ASN A 69 -15.38 47.85 10.62
C ASN A 69 -16.17 47.10 11.72
N ARG A 70 -15.54 46.74 12.85
CA ARG A 70 -16.21 46.05 13.96
C ARG A 70 -15.96 46.77 15.29
N ALA A 71 -16.54 47.96 15.43
CA ALA A 71 -16.33 48.81 16.60
C ALA A 71 -16.83 48.16 17.90
N GLY A 72 -17.97 47.46 17.88
CA GLY A 72 -18.51 46.75 19.05
C GLY A 72 -17.58 45.66 19.57
N LEU A 73 -17.16 44.75 18.69
CA LEU A 73 -16.20 43.68 19.03
C LEU A 73 -14.84 44.25 19.46
N THR A 74 -14.42 45.37 18.87
CA THR A 74 -13.19 46.06 19.29
C THR A 74 -13.31 46.58 20.72
N ALA A 75 -14.43 47.21 21.09
CA ALA A 75 -14.64 47.69 22.46
C ALA A 75 -14.76 46.53 23.47
N GLU A 76 -15.30 45.39 23.06
CA GLU A 76 -15.40 44.19 23.90
C GLU A 76 -14.04 43.54 24.18
N LYS A 77 -13.19 43.40 23.15
CA LYS A 77 -11.90 42.69 23.27
C LYS A 77 -10.71 43.58 23.64
N PHE A 78 -10.76 44.88 23.31
CA PHE A 78 -9.70 45.86 23.60
C PHE A 78 -10.16 46.81 24.71
N ILE A 79 -10.07 46.35 25.95
CA ILE A 79 -10.58 47.04 27.13
C ILE A 79 -9.59 48.10 27.65
N PRO A 80 -10.06 49.12 28.39
CA PRO A 80 -9.17 50.05 29.09
C PRO A 80 -8.25 49.30 30.05
N ASN A 81 -6.97 49.68 30.12
CA ASN A 81 -6.01 49.05 31.03
C ASN A 81 -6.15 49.62 32.46
N PRO A 82 -6.64 48.84 33.44
CA PRO A 82 -6.80 49.32 34.83
C PRO A 82 -5.46 49.44 35.57
N PHE A 83 -4.38 48.87 35.02
CA PHE A 83 -3.04 48.85 35.62
C PHE A 83 -2.08 49.89 35.01
N ALA A 84 -2.61 50.87 34.26
CA ALA A 84 -1.80 51.88 33.60
C ALA A 84 -0.98 52.72 34.61
N THR A 85 0.33 52.78 34.38
CA THR A 85 1.30 53.62 35.10
C THR A 85 1.66 54.85 34.26
N ALA A 86 2.38 55.82 34.85
CA ALA A 86 2.88 56.99 34.13
C ALA A 86 3.75 56.65 32.90
N GLU A 87 4.39 55.47 32.91
CA GLU A 87 5.25 54.97 31.83
C GLU A 87 4.49 54.25 30.71
N SER A 88 3.30 53.69 31.00
CA SER A 88 2.48 52.97 30.01
C SER A 88 1.48 53.87 29.25
N GLY A 89 1.37 55.15 29.64
CA GLY A 89 0.63 56.20 28.95
C GLY A 89 -0.86 56.27 29.30
N VAL A 90 -1.38 57.50 29.45
CA VAL A 90 -2.81 57.77 29.64
C VAL A 90 -3.57 57.29 28.39
N GLY A 91 -4.48 56.31 28.57
CA GLY A 91 -5.26 55.71 27.48
C GLY A 91 -4.77 54.35 26.97
N SER A 92 -3.86 53.67 27.68
CA SER A 92 -3.45 52.30 27.32
C SER A 92 -4.61 51.29 27.41
N ARG A 93 -4.55 50.24 26.59
CA ARG A 93 -5.58 49.20 26.46
C ARG A 93 -4.97 47.82 26.68
N LEU A 94 -5.78 46.89 27.18
CA LEU A 94 -5.48 45.47 27.21
C LEU A 94 -6.30 44.75 26.13
N TYR A 95 -5.67 43.81 25.44
CA TYR A 95 -6.36 42.83 24.61
C TYR A 95 -6.66 41.58 25.43
N LYS A 96 -7.95 41.21 25.46
CA LYS A 96 -8.49 40.01 26.09
C LYS A 96 -8.30 38.80 25.17
N THR A 97 -7.40 37.86 25.50
CA THR A 97 -7.02 36.79 24.55
C THR A 97 -7.99 35.60 24.53
N GLY A 98 -8.79 35.42 25.59
CA GLY A 98 -9.60 34.21 25.75
C GLY A 98 -8.79 32.96 26.07
N ASP A 99 -7.51 33.11 26.45
CA ASP A 99 -6.62 32.00 26.80
C ASP A 99 -6.45 31.89 28.31
N LEU A 100 -6.47 30.67 28.82
CA LEU A 100 -6.18 30.36 30.21
C LEU A 100 -4.68 30.11 30.36
N ALA A 101 -4.05 30.80 31.30
CA ALA A 101 -2.63 30.65 31.57
C ALA A 101 -2.33 30.89 33.05
N ARG A 102 -1.10 30.58 33.48
CA ARG A 102 -0.60 30.94 34.81
C ARG A 102 0.87 31.33 34.76
N TYR A 103 1.27 32.18 35.70
CA TYR A 103 2.69 32.41 35.96
C TYR A 103 3.31 31.23 36.71
N LEU A 104 4.50 30.83 36.29
CA LEU A 104 5.37 29.91 37.02
C LEU A 104 6.28 30.70 37.99
N PRO A 105 6.85 30.03 39.02
CA PRO A 105 7.72 30.69 40.00
C PRO A 105 8.97 31.37 39.43
N ASP A 106 9.43 30.92 38.26
CA ASP A 106 10.58 31.46 37.51
C ASP A 106 10.23 32.70 36.64
N GLY A 107 8.95 33.09 36.64
CA GLY A 107 8.39 34.19 35.87
C GLY A 107 8.02 33.83 34.42
N ASN A 108 8.20 32.58 33.99
CA ASN A 108 7.67 32.11 32.71
C ASN A 108 6.15 31.93 32.80
N ILE A 109 5.48 31.97 31.65
CA ILE A 109 4.04 31.78 31.58
C ILE A 109 3.76 30.40 30.99
N GLU A 110 2.97 29.62 31.69
CA GLU A 110 2.46 28.33 31.22
C GLU A 110 1.08 28.53 30.61
N PHE A 111 0.90 28.07 29.37
CA PHE A 111 -0.37 28.10 28.67
C PHE A 111 -1.20 26.86 29.03
N LEU A 112 -2.44 27.05 29.46
CA LEU A 112 -3.31 26.01 30.01
C LEU A 112 -4.50 25.67 29.10
N GLY A 113 -4.56 26.27 27.91
CA GLY A 113 -5.64 26.07 26.95
C GLY A 113 -6.48 27.33 26.73
N ARG A 114 -7.59 27.19 26.02
CA ARG A 114 -8.52 28.30 25.77
C ARG A 114 -9.73 28.23 26.68
N ILE A 115 -10.25 29.40 27.02
CA ILE A 115 -11.49 29.55 27.78
C ILE A 115 -12.70 29.46 26.82
N ASP A 116 -12.51 29.84 25.56
CA ASP A 116 -13.52 29.68 24.51
C ASP A 116 -13.38 28.32 23.80
N HIS A 117 -14.48 27.84 23.19
CA HIS A 117 -14.58 26.53 22.53
C HIS A 117 -13.90 26.49 21.14
N GLN A 118 -12.92 27.35 20.88
CA GLN A 118 -12.18 27.35 19.62
C GLN A 118 -11.16 26.22 19.59
N VAL A 119 -11.13 25.50 18.47
CA VAL A 119 -10.22 24.37 18.27
C VAL A 119 -9.24 24.65 17.14
N LYS A 120 -8.00 24.18 17.29
CA LYS A 120 -7.03 24.17 16.20
C LYS A 120 -7.04 22.79 15.55
N LEU A 121 -7.44 22.71 14.30
CA LEU A 121 -7.57 21.45 13.57
C LEU A 121 -6.93 21.61 12.19
N ARG A 122 -5.96 20.75 11.85
CA ARG A 122 -5.21 20.79 10.57
C ARG A 122 -4.62 22.17 10.23
N GLY A 123 -4.13 22.89 11.24
CA GLY A 123 -3.56 24.24 11.08
C GLY A 123 -4.59 25.38 11.04
N PHE A 124 -5.89 25.09 10.98
CA PHE A 124 -6.96 26.08 10.98
C PHE A 124 -7.50 26.32 12.39
N ARG A 125 -7.81 27.57 12.71
CA ARG A 125 -8.49 27.98 13.95
C ARG A 125 -9.99 28.04 13.66
N ILE A 126 -10.77 27.17 14.29
CA ILE A 126 -12.18 26.94 13.99
C ILE A 126 -13.04 27.34 15.19
N GLU A 127 -14.06 28.15 14.94
CA GLU A 127 -15.12 28.51 15.88
C GLU A 127 -16.25 27.47 15.79
N LEU A 128 -16.33 26.54 16.74
CA LEU A 128 -17.35 25.48 16.69
C LEU A 128 -18.79 26.01 16.65
N GLY A 129 -19.02 27.14 17.32
CA GLY A 129 -20.33 27.82 17.32
C GLY A 129 -20.75 28.35 15.95
N GLU A 130 -19.83 28.59 15.03
CA GLU A 130 -20.15 28.99 13.64
C GLU A 130 -20.81 27.83 12.88
N ILE A 131 -20.30 26.61 13.08
CA ILE A 131 -20.86 25.39 12.51
C ILE A 131 -22.23 25.09 13.13
N GLU A 132 -22.36 25.21 14.45
CA GLU A 132 -23.63 25.06 15.18
C GLU A 132 -24.68 26.08 14.69
N ALA A 133 -24.29 27.34 14.47
CA ALA A 133 -25.17 28.41 14.02
C ALA A 133 -25.66 28.24 12.57
N VAL A 134 -24.89 27.56 11.72
CA VAL A 134 -25.34 27.21 10.36
C VAL A 134 -26.26 26.00 10.43
N LEU A 135 -25.86 24.90 11.07
CA LEU A 135 -26.69 23.68 11.18
C LEU A 135 -28.05 23.93 11.84
N SER A 136 -28.11 24.77 12.87
CA SER A 136 -29.38 25.10 13.55
C SER A 136 -30.40 25.84 12.69
N ARG A 137 -30.02 26.33 11.49
CA ARG A 137 -30.94 26.93 10.52
C ARG A 137 -31.58 25.88 9.60
N HIS A 138 -31.11 24.64 9.61
CA HIS A 138 -31.66 23.58 8.78
C HIS A 138 -33.03 23.15 9.33
N PRO A 139 -34.11 23.11 8.52
CA PRO A 139 -35.48 22.87 9.00
C PRO A 139 -35.66 21.55 9.78
N ALA A 140 -34.94 20.51 9.36
CA ALA A 140 -34.97 19.19 10.00
C ALA A 140 -34.19 19.08 11.33
N ILE A 141 -33.45 20.12 11.76
CA ILE A 141 -32.60 20.10 12.96
C ILE A 141 -33.29 20.89 14.08
N GLN A 142 -33.61 20.21 15.18
CA GLN A 142 -34.18 20.84 16.38
C GLN A 142 -33.08 21.39 17.30
N GLU A 143 -32.05 20.61 17.58
CA GLU A 143 -30.91 21.01 18.41
C GLU A 143 -29.60 20.44 17.82
N VAL A 144 -28.50 21.19 17.96
CA VAL A 144 -27.19 20.77 17.44
C VAL A 144 -26.08 21.22 18.38
N THR A 145 -25.05 20.38 18.53
CA THR A 145 -23.78 20.78 19.12
C THR A 145 -22.61 20.15 18.36
N VAL A 146 -21.51 20.89 18.23
CA VAL A 146 -20.29 20.45 17.55
C VAL A 146 -19.16 20.38 18.57
N MET A 147 -18.35 19.33 18.47
CA MET A 147 -17.22 19.10 19.35
C MET A 147 -16.03 18.54 18.58
N ALA A 148 -14.83 18.98 18.96
CA ALA A 148 -13.61 18.28 18.57
C ALA A 148 -13.36 17.09 19.51
N ARG A 149 -13.20 15.89 18.95
CA ARG A 149 -12.80 14.69 19.71
C ARG A 149 -11.43 14.20 19.27
N ALA A 150 -10.61 13.81 20.24
CA ALA A 150 -9.37 13.09 20.00
C ALA A 150 -9.66 11.65 19.61
N GLU A 151 -8.99 11.19 18.56
CA GLU A 151 -8.88 9.78 18.17
C GLU A 151 -7.82 9.05 19.00
N THR A 152 -7.82 7.71 18.92
CA THR A 152 -6.82 6.85 19.60
C THR A 152 -5.38 7.12 19.14
N ASN A 153 -5.20 7.75 17.97
CA ASN A 153 -3.92 8.18 17.41
C ASN A 153 -3.51 9.63 17.78
N GLY A 154 -4.30 10.32 18.62
CA GLY A 154 -4.05 11.70 19.07
C GLY A 154 -4.51 12.81 18.11
N GLN A 155 -5.04 12.49 16.92
CA GLN A 155 -5.60 13.48 16.00
C GLN A 155 -6.99 13.96 16.47
N GLN A 156 -7.27 15.26 16.34
CA GLN A 156 -8.57 15.85 16.67
C GLN A 156 -9.47 15.87 15.42
N ARG A 157 -10.73 15.45 15.55
CA ARG A 157 -11.76 15.50 14.50
C ARG A 157 -13.01 16.26 14.93
N LEU A 158 -13.70 16.93 14.00
CA LEU A 158 -14.99 17.56 14.25
C LEU A 158 -16.14 16.54 14.17
N VAL A 159 -16.97 16.49 15.20
CA VAL A 159 -18.19 15.67 15.28
C VAL A 159 -19.38 16.57 15.59
N ALA A 160 -20.45 16.49 14.79
CA ALA A 160 -21.72 17.15 15.04
C ALA A 160 -22.72 16.17 15.64
N TYR A 161 -23.35 16.54 16.75
CA TYR A 161 -24.44 15.80 17.36
C TYR A 161 -25.75 16.55 17.10
N VAL A 162 -26.76 15.84 16.65
CA VAL A 162 -27.99 16.43 16.10
C VAL A 162 -29.22 15.76 16.72
N VAL A 163 -30.21 16.55 17.13
CA VAL A 163 -31.56 16.11 17.47
C VAL A 163 -32.49 16.55 16.35
N GLU A 164 -33.20 15.61 15.72
CA GLU A 164 -34.08 15.89 14.59
C GLU A 164 -35.45 16.45 15.04
N ASN A 165 -36.05 17.30 14.21
CA ASN A 165 -37.39 17.83 14.46
C ASN A 165 -38.46 16.82 13.96
N ALA A 166 -39.18 16.20 14.88
CA ALA A 166 -40.14 15.11 14.60
C ALA A 166 -41.40 15.53 13.81
N THR A 167 -41.56 16.81 13.43
CA THR A 167 -42.78 17.34 12.81
C THR A 167 -42.67 17.66 11.31
N GLU A 168 -41.50 17.53 10.70
CA GLU A 168 -41.35 17.68 9.24
C GLU A 168 -41.23 16.32 8.53
N VAL A 169 -42.14 16.08 7.61
CA VAL A 169 -42.21 14.88 6.76
C VAL A 169 -40.97 14.85 5.86
N ARG A 170 -40.19 13.75 5.91
CA ARG A 170 -39.10 13.47 4.95
C ARG A 170 -39.64 13.65 3.52
N PRO A 171 -39.03 14.48 2.66
CA PRO A 171 -39.39 14.45 1.24
C PRO A 171 -39.14 13.03 0.72
N THR A 172 -40.19 12.38 0.24
CA THR A 172 -40.09 11.07 -0.44
C THR A 172 -39.21 11.24 -1.68
N PRO A 173 -38.10 10.48 -1.82
CA PRO A 173 -37.33 10.46 -3.05
C PRO A 173 -38.07 9.60 -4.08
N ASP A 174 -39.08 10.18 -4.72
CA ASP A 174 -39.70 9.59 -5.91
C ASP A 174 -38.87 10.00 -7.13
N ALA A 175 -37.64 9.47 -7.18
CA ALA A 175 -36.74 9.34 -8.34
C ALA A 175 -35.28 9.11 -7.87
N LEU A 176 -34.97 7.97 -7.25
CA LEU A 176 -33.63 7.38 -7.19
C LEU A 176 -33.71 5.98 -6.56
N ASN A 177 -33.58 4.96 -7.42
CA ASN A 177 -33.11 3.60 -7.14
C ASN A 177 -33.13 3.12 -5.67
N GLY A 178 -34.19 2.42 -5.29
CA GLY A 178 -34.09 1.16 -4.53
C GLY A 178 -33.51 1.18 -3.11
N TYR A 179 -33.79 2.19 -2.29
CA TYR A 179 -33.47 2.16 -0.85
C TYR A 179 -34.74 2.13 0.02
N SER A 180 -34.70 1.32 1.08
CA SER A 180 -35.74 1.22 2.12
C SER A 180 -35.87 2.52 2.92
N GLU A 181 -37.11 2.92 3.22
CA GLU A 181 -37.53 4.22 3.78
C GLU A 181 -36.94 4.59 5.17
N ASN A 182 -36.18 3.72 5.83
CA ASN A 182 -35.76 3.88 7.23
C ASN A 182 -34.24 3.90 7.49
N SER A 183 -33.39 4.23 6.51
CA SER A 183 -31.93 4.32 6.76
C SER A 183 -31.49 5.72 7.27
N PRO A 184 -30.79 5.83 8.42
CA PRO A 184 -30.21 7.09 8.95
C PRO A 184 -29.19 7.76 8.02
N ALA A 185 -28.69 7.02 7.01
CA ALA A 185 -27.65 7.48 6.11
C ALA A 185 -28.08 8.62 5.17
N VAL A 186 -29.38 8.72 4.82
CA VAL A 186 -29.88 9.74 3.87
C VAL A 186 -29.91 11.14 4.48
N GLY A 187 -30.21 11.27 5.78
CA GLY A 187 -30.29 12.57 6.47
C GLY A 187 -28.93 13.25 6.66
N THR A 188 -27.89 12.47 6.95
CA THR A 188 -26.53 13.00 7.19
C THR A 188 -25.86 13.57 5.95
N ALA A 189 -26.17 13.04 4.75
CA ALA A 189 -25.67 13.56 3.48
C ALA A 189 -26.23 14.96 3.18
N LEU A 190 -27.52 15.18 3.44
CA LEU A 190 -28.18 16.47 3.22
C LEU A 190 -27.61 17.58 4.13
N TRP A 191 -27.32 17.28 5.41
CA TRP A 191 -26.71 18.25 6.33
C TRP A 191 -25.27 18.61 5.95
N ARG A 192 -24.51 17.65 5.43
CA ARG A 192 -23.16 17.90 4.93
C ARG A 192 -23.18 18.85 3.72
N THR A 193 -24.04 18.59 2.75
CA THR A 193 -24.22 19.47 1.58
C THR A 193 -24.66 20.87 1.99
N PHE A 194 -25.63 20.98 2.91
CA PHE A 194 -26.09 22.26 3.43
C PHE A 194 -24.98 23.10 4.10
N LEU A 195 -24.04 22.44 4.79
CA LEU A 195 -22.88 23.13 5.35
C LEU A 195 -21.85 23.51 4.28
N GLN A 196 -21.59 22.65 3.29
CA GLN A 196 -20.62 22.90 2.22
C GLN A 196 -20.99 24.13 1.36
N GLU A 197 -22.29 24.42 1.22
CA GLU A 197 -22.76 25.63 0.53
C GLU A 197 -22.45 26.94 1.29
N GLN A 198 -22.16 26.87 2.59
CA GLN A 198 -22.09 28.03 3.49
C GLN A 198 -20.79 28.15 4.28
N LEU A 199 -20.03 27.07 4.41
CA LEU A 199 -18.80 26.99 5.20
C LEU A 199 -17.67 26.32 4.38
N PRO A 200 -16.40 26.72 4.58
CA PRO A 200 -15.25 26.04 4.00
C PRO A 200 -15.12 24.58 4.43
N GLU A 201 -14.48 23.76 3.59
CA GLU A 201 -14.35 22.30 3.78
C GLU A 201 -13.78 21.90 5.15
N TYR A 202 -12.79 22.63 5.67
CA TYR A 202 -12.18 22.33 6.97
C TYR A 202 -13.10 22.56 8.18
N MET A 203 -14.23 23.26 7.99
CA MET A 203 -15.26 23.46 9.02
C MET A 203 -16.38 22.41 8.96
N ILE A 204 -16.35 21.50 7.98
CA ILE A 204 -17.38 20.47 7.81
C ILE A 204 -17.12 19.31 8.78
N PRO A 205 -18.08 18.96 9.67
CA PRO A 205 -17.92 17.83 10.58
C PRO A 205 -17.67 16.52 9.84
N SER A 206 -16.66 15.79 10.32
CA SER A 206 -16.28 14.47 9.77
C SER A 206 -17.30 13.38 10.08
N ALA A 207 -18.07 13.54 11.15
CA ALA A 207 -19.15 12.64 11.55
C ALA A 207 -20.38 13.42 12.06
N PHE A 208 -21.56 12.85 11.82
CA PHE A 208 -22.84 13.31 12.33
C PHE A 208 -23.46 12.19 13.18
N VAL A 209 -23.84 12.49 14.41
CA VAL A 209 -24.44 11.54 15.35
C VAL A 209 -25.84 12.02 15.70
N VAL A 210 -26.86 11.25 15.33
CA VAL A 210 -28.26 11.57 15.62
C VAL A 210 -28.62 11.03 17.00
N LEU A 211 -29.22 11.89 17.83
CA LEU A 211 -29.68 11.56 19.18
C LEU A 211 -31.18 11.82 19.28
N GLU A 212 -31.90 10.99 20.04
CA GLU A 212 -33.31 11.24 20.36
C GLU A 212 -33.47 12.50 21.23
N GLN A 213 -32.50 12.76 22.11
CA GLN A 213 -32.42 13.96 22.95
C GLN A 213 -30.97 14.16 23.44
N PHE A 214 -30.61 15.40 23.80
CA PHE A 214 -29.30 15.64 24.41
C PHE A 214 -29.24 15.16 25.87
N PRO A 215 -28.13 14.52 26.29
CA PRO A 215 -27.93 14.20 27.70
C PRO A 215 -27.72 15.50 28.49
N LEU A 216 -28.45 15.66 29.60
CA LEU A 216 -28.37 16.84 30.46
C LEU A 216 -27.80 16.46 31.84
N THR A 217 -26.99 17.37 32.40
CA THR A 217 -26.56 17.34 33.80
C THR A 217 -27.74 17.56 34.76
N PRO A 218 -27.62 17.24 36.06
CA PRO A 218 -28.67 17.50 37.07
C PRO A 218 -29.14 18.96 37.16
N ASN A 219 -28.34 19.91 36.67
CA ASN A 219 -28.65 21.34 36.61
C ASN A 219 -29.28 21.79 35.27
N GLY A 220 -29.67 20.85 34.41
CA GLY A 220 -30.35 21.13 33.14
C GLY A 220 -29.45 21.65 32.01
N LYS A 221 -28.12 21.55 32.13
CA LYS A 221 -27.16 21.91 31.06
C LYS A 221 -26.69 20.68 30.29
N LEU A 222 -26.38 20.81 28.99
CA LEU A 222 -25.80 19.76 28.15
C LEU A 222 -24.58 19.09 28.80
N ASP A 223 -24.64 17.77 28.97
CA ASP A 223 -23.52 16.96 29.44
C ASP A 223 -22.68 16.44 28.25
N ARG A 224 -21.69 17.23 27.84
CA ARG A 224 -20.80 16.90 26.72
C ARG A 224 -19.98 15.62 26.96
N LYS A 225 -19.75 15.21 28.22
CA LYS A 225 -19.01 13.99 28.55
C LYS A 225 -19.87 12.73 28.35
N ALA A 226 -21.19 12.86 28.47
CA ALA A 226 -22.14 11.78 28.26
C ALA A 226 -22.54 11.58 26.78
N LEU A 227 -22.06 12.43 25.86
CA LEU A 227 -22.29 12.25 24.43
C LEU A 227 -21.57 10.97 23.94
N PRO A 228 -22.24 10.10 23.14
CA PRO A 228 -21.66 8.85 22.67
C PRO A 228 -20.49 9.08 21.71
N ALA A 229 -19.60 8.09 21.62
CA ALA A 229 -18.56 8.08 20.59
C ALA A 229 -19.18 7.71 19.22
N PRO A 230 -18.68 8.24 18.09
CA PRO A 230 -19.14 7.81 16.77
C PRO A 230 -18.70 6.37 16.51
N ASP A 231 -19.62 5.48 16.11
CA ASP A 231 -19.31 4.08 15.79
C ASP A 231 -18.32 3.94 14.63
N SER A 232 -17.53 2.87 14.66
CA SER A 232 -16.49 2.53 13.66
C SER A 232 -17.00 2.33 12.23
N LEU A 233 -18.30 2.19 12.04
CA LEU A 233 -18.94 2.18 10.72
C LEU A 233 -19.00 3.56 10.06
N HIS A 234 -18.80 4.65 10.83
CA HIS A 234 -18.71 6.03 10.35
C HIS A 234 -17.27 6.52 10.16
N LEU A 235 -16.27 5.65 10.40
CA LEU A 235 -14.85 6.00 10.47
C LEU A 235 -14.09 5.97 9.12
N ALA A 236 -14.78 5.84 7.99
CA ALA A 236 -14.13 5.73 6.69
C ALA A 236 -14.27 7.00 5.82
N ARG A 237 -13.11 7.60 5.52
CA ARG A 237 -12.73 8.33 4.29
C ARG A 237 -12.95 9.85 4.25
N SER A 238 -11.82 10.53 4.01
CA SER A 238 -11.73 11.91 3.52
C SER A 238 -11.77 12.01 1.98
N SER A 239 -11.93 10.90 1.26
CA SER A 239 -12.39 10.90 -0.13
C SER A 239 -13.92 10.73 -0.14
N GLU A 240 -14.64 11.61 -0.83
CA GLU A 240 -16.08 11.46 -1.05
C GLU A 240 -16.37 10.07 -1.64
N PHE A 241 -16.96 9.17 -0.85
CA PHE A 241 -17.40 7.87 -1.37
C PHE A 241 -18.44 8.13 -2.46
N THR A 242 -18.00 7.97 -3.71
CA THR A 242 -18.85 8.09 -4.88
C THR A 242 -19.05 6.68 -5.45
N PRO A 243 -20.29 6.17 -5.49
CA PRO A 243 -20.52 4.77 -5.87
C PRO A 243 -20.15 4.52 -7.35
N PRO A 244 -19.71 3.29 -7.70
CA PRO A 244 -19.52 2.85 -9.08
C PRO A 244 -20.76 3.05 -9.95
N GLN A 245 -20.57 3.55 -11.18
CA GLN A 245 -21.63 3.86 -12.15
C GLN A 245 -21.57 2.95 -13.38
N GLY A 246 -22.73 2.43 -13.81
CA GLY A 246 -22.80 1.48 -14.92
C GLY A 246 -22.33 0.06 -14.54
N GLU A 247 -22.44 -0.89 -15.47
CA GLU A 247 -22.15 -2.29 -15.19
C GLU A 247 -20.64 -2.59 -15.09
N THR A 248 -19.82 -1.99 -15.96
CA THR A 248 -18.36 -2.17 -15.94
C THR A 248 -17.75 -1.71 -14.61
N GLU A 249 -18.07 -0.50 -14.14
CA GLU A 249 -17.53 0.01 -12.86
C GLU A 249 -17.96 -0.88 -11.69
N LYS A 250 -19.22 -1.37 -11.66
CA LYS A 250 -19.71 -2.27 -10.60
C LYS A 250 -18.98 -3.61 -10.58
N ILE A 251 -18.73 -4.20 -11.74
CA ILE A 251 -18.00 -5.47 -11.83
C ILE A 251 -16.55 -5.27 -11.35
N LEU A 252 -15.88 -4.21 -11.81
CA LEU A 252 -14.52 -3.89 -11.39
C LEU A 252 -14.43 -3.62 -9.88
N ALA A 253 -15.38 -2.85 -9.33
CA ALA A 253 -15.44 -2.57 -7.90
C ALA A 253 -15.60 -3.85 -7.08
N ARG A 254 -16.50 -4.76 -7.48
CA ARG A 254 -16.65 -6.08 -6.83
C ARG A 254 -15.38 -6.91 -6.90
N VAL A 255 -14.70 -6.93 -8.05
CA VAL A 255 -13.42 -7.64 -8.18
C VAL A 255 -12.38 -7.07 -7.23
N TRP A 256 -12.27 -5.74 -7.12
CA TRP A 256 -11.35 -5.12 -6.18
C TRP A 256 -11.74 -5.38 -4.73
N GLU A 257 -13.03 -5.33 -4.37
CA GLU A 257 -13.55 -5.65 -3.04
C GLU A 257 -13.15 -7.06 -2.61
N GLU A 258 -13.35 -8.04 -3.51
CA GLU A 258 -13.01 -9.45 -3.26
C GLU A 258 -11.48 -9.68 -3.07
N VAL A 259 -10.66 -9.01 -3.89
CA VAL A 259 -9.20 -9.21 -3.93
C VAL A 259 -8.50 -8.43 -2.81
N LEU A 260 -8.90 -7.18 -2.56
CA LEU A 260 -8.35 -6.33 -1.49
C LEU A 260 -8.98 -6.64 -0.12
N GLY A 261 -10.08 -7.39 -0.08
CA GLY A 261 -10.78 -7.70 1.17
C GLY A 261 -11.50 -6.50 1.79
N LEU A 262 -11.95 -5.56 0.95
CA LEU A 262 -12.62 -4.34 1.39
C LEU A 262 -14.13 -4.46 1.18
N GLU A 263 -14.93 -3.91 2.10
CA GLU A 263 -16.40 -3.98 2.01
C GLU A 263 -16.98 -3.10 0.88
N ARG A 264 -16.35 -1.97 0.60
CA ARG A 264 -16.83 -0.98 -0.39
C ARG A 264 -15.69 -0.29 -1.09
N ILE A 265 -15.82 -0.16 -2.41
CA ILE A 265 -14.89 0.62 -3.25
C ILE A 265 -15.64 1.70 -4.03
N GLY A 266 -15.20 2.93 -3.87
CA GLY A 266 -15.68 4.11 -4.58
C GLY A 266 -15.03 4.24 -5.95
N ARG A 267 -15.72 4.92 -6.87
CA ARG A 267 -15.28 5.02 -8.27
C ARG A 267 -13.95 5.78 -8.46
N TYR A 268 -13.61 6.65 -7.51
CA TYR A 268 -12.39 7.47 -7.52
C TYR A 268 -11.34 6.99 -6.51
N ASP A 269 -11.58 5.86 -5.83
CA ASP A 269 -10.57 5.29 -4.95
C ASP A 269 -9.37 4.83 -5.79
N ASN A 270 -8.16 5.14 -5.34
CA ASN A 270 -6.92 4.73 -5.99
C ASN A 270 -6.55 3.30 -5.56
N PHE A 271 -6.26 2.43 -6.52
CA PHE A 271 -5.90 1.03 -6.29
C PHE A 271 -4.73 0.84 -5.31
N PHE A 272 -3.65 1.60 -5.50
CA PHE A 272 -2.41 1.43 -4.75
C PHE A 272 -2.51 2.05 -3.35
N GLU A 273 -3.29 3.13 -3.20
CA GLU A 273 -3.59 3.72 -1.88
C GLU A 273 -4.49 2.80 -1.05
N LEU A 274 -5.31 1.95 -1.68
CA LEU A 274 -6.09 0.92 -1.02
C LEU A 274 -5.26 -0.33 -0.64
N GLY A 275 -3.93 -0.29 -0.84
CA GLY A 275 -3.04 -1.41 -0.58
C GLY A 275 -2.93 -2.41 -1.73
N GLY A 276 -3.30 -2.03 -2.96
CA GLY A 276 -3.02 -2.84 -4.14
C GLY A 276 -1.53 -2.96 -4.43
N ASP A 277 -1.10 -4.12 -4.93
CA ASP A 277 0.26 -4.39 -5.40
C ASP A 277 0.25 -5.07 -6.78
N SER A 278 1.44 -5.30 -7.37
CA SER A 278 1.56 -5.88 -8.72
C SER A 278 0.96 -7.28 -8.84
N ILE A 279 1.00 -8.09 -7.77
CA ILE A 279 0.45 -9.46 -7.78
C ILE A 279 -1.07 -9.42 -7.66
N ILE A 280 -1.61 -8.52 -6.83
CA ILE A 280 -3.05 -8.22 -6.73
C ILE A 280 -3.55 -7.70 -8.09
N SER A 281 -2.80 -6.86 -8.81
CA SER A 281 -3.16 -6.40 -10.16
C SER A 281 -3.39 -7.56 -11.14
N LEU A 282 -2.54 -8.60 -11.10
CA LEU A 282 -2.72 -9.80 -11.94
C LEU A 282 -4.01 -10.56 -11.57
N GLN A 283 -4.34 -10.65 -10.28
CA GLN A 283 -5.59 -11.27 -9.83
C GLN A 283 -6.82 -10.47 -10.28
N VAL A 284 -6.76 -9.13 -10.20
CA VAL A 284 -7.82 -8.25 -10.69
C VAL A 284 -8.05 -8.48 -12.18
N VAL A 285 -7.00 -8.48 -13.00
CA VAL A 285 -7.09 -8.73 -14.45
C VAL A 285 -7.71 -10.10 -14.72
N SER A 286 -7.18 -11.15 -14.10
CA SER A 286 -7.67 -12.53 -14.28
C SER A 286 -9.15 -12.69 -13.90
N ARG A 287 -9.58 -12.10 -12.77
CA ARG A 287 -10.98 -12.15 -12.32
C ARG A 287 -11.91 -11.27 -13.14
N ALA A 288 -11.44 -10.11 -13.59
CA ALA A 288 -12.21 -9.23 -14.48
C ALA A 288 -12.46 -9.93 -15.82
N GLN A 289 -11.46 -10.59 -16.38
CA GLN A 289 -11.57 -11.35 -17.64
C GLN A 289 -12.57 -12.50 -17.52
N ALA A 290 -12.57 -13.23 -16.39
CA ALA A 290 -13.57 -14.26 -16.11
C ALA A 290 -15.00 -13.72 -16.08
N LYS A 291 -15.17 -12.41 -15.82
CA LYS A 291 -16.46 -11.69 -15.87
C LYS A 291 -16.68 -10.92 -17.19
N GLY A 292 -15.88 -11.20 -18.22
CA GLY A 292 -16.01 -10.61 -19.56
C GLY A 292 -15.42 -9.19 -19.70
N ILE A 293 -14.60 -8.75 -18.74
CA ILE A 293 -13.93 -7.44 -18.79
C ILE A 293 -12.43 -7.66 -18.99
N TYR A 294 -11.94 -7.24 -20.15
CA TYR A 294 -10.55 -7.41 -20.54
C TYR A 294 -9.75 -6.14 -20.23
N LEU A 295 -8.73 -6.31 -19.40
CA LEU A 295 -7.78 -5.29 -18.96
C LEU A 295 -6.37 -5.86 -19.06
N THR A 296 -5.37 -4.99 -19.20
CA THR A 296 -3.97 -5.36 -19.03
C THR A 296 -3.45 -4.88 -17.68
N PRO A 297 -2.44 -5.54 -17.09
CA PRO A 297 -1.77 -5.04 -15.89
C PRO A 297 -1.25 -3.60 -16.09
N ARG A 298 -0.71 -3.30 -17.27
CA ARG A 298 -0.26 -1.96 -17.65
C ARG A 298 -1.37 -0.90 -17.53
N GLN A 299 -2.58 -1.20 -18.01
CA GLN A 299 -3.72 -0.29 -17.90
C GLN A 299 -4.08 0.00 -16.44
N LEU A 300 -3.96 -0.97 -15.53
CA LEU A 300 -4.22 -0.76 -14.09
C LEU A 300 -3.17 0.11 -13.40
N PHE A 301 -1.90 0.06 -13.84
CA PHE A 301 -0.88 0.99 -13.38
C PHE A 301 -1.06 2.42 -13.91
N GLN A 302 -1.59 2.55 -15.14
CA GLN A 302 -1.83 3.85 -15.78
C GLN A 302 -3.12 4.51 -15.28
N GLU A 303 -4.21 3.74 -15.26
CA GLU A 303 -5.53 4.15 -14.83
C GLU A 303 -5.81 3.56 -13.45
N GLN A 304 -5.55 4.34 -12.40
CA GLN A 304 -5.48 3.80 -11.04
C GLN A 304 -6.82 3.83 -10.29
N THR A 305 -7.91 4.24 -10.94
CA THR A 305 -9.26 4.33 -10.33
C THR A 305 -10.26 3.52 -11.13
N ILE A 306 -11.35 3.08 -10.48
CA ILE A 306 -12.43 2.33 -11.14
C ILE A 306 -13.02 3.12 -12.31
N ALA A 307 -13.25 4.42 -12.15
CA ALA A 307 -13.83 5.27 -13.19
C ALA A 307 -12.90 5.38 -14.42
N ALA A 308 -11.60 5.54 -14.21
CA ALA A 308 -10.63 5.62 -15.30
C ALA A 308 -10.43 4.25 -15.98
N LEU A 309 -10.35 3.17 -15.20
CA LEU A 309 -10.24 1.80 -15.72
C LEU A 309 -11.42 1.40 -16.59
N ALA A 310 -12.64 1.75 -16.17
CA ALA A 310 -13.82 1.43 -16.94
C ALA A 310 -13.84 2.08 -18.34
N GLN A 311 -13.08 3.16 -18.56
CA GLN A 311 -12.97 3.81 -19.88
C GLN A 311 -12.04 3.06 -20.84
N VAL A 312 -11.01 2.37 -20.31
CA VAL A 312 -10.03 1.62 -21.10
C VAL A 312 -10.32 0.12 -21.16
N ALA A 313 -11.24 -0.35 -20.31
CA ALA A 313 -11.74 -1.72 -20.26
C ALA A 313 -12.42 -2.12 -21.57
N GLN A 314 -12.11 -3.32 -22.05
CA GLN A 314 -12.68 -3.87 -23.27
C GLN A 314 -13.62 -5.04 -22.95
N GLN A 315 -14.58 -5.31 -23.84
CA GLN A 315 -15.51 -6.44 -23.69
C GLN A 315 -15.11 -7.68 -24.49
N GLU A 316 -14.04 -7.60 -25.27
CA GLU A 316 -13.48 -8.72 -26.02
C GLU A 316 -11.98 -8.80 -25.78
N SER A 317 -11.44 -10.02 -25.76
CA SER A 317 -9.99 -10.23 -25.70
C SER A 317 -9.36 -9.83 -27.02
N LEU A 318 -8.35 -8.98 -26.98
CA LEU A 318 -7.46 -8.72 -28.13
C LEU A 318 -6.49 -9.90 -28.37
N VAL A 319 -6.24 -10.72 -27.35
CA VAL A 319 -5.33 -11.86 -27.41
C VAL A 319 -6.13 -13.15 -27.61
N GLN A 320 -5.88 -13.85 -28.71
CA GLN A 320 -6.42 -15.19 -28.96
C GLN A 320 -5.41 -16.24 -28.48
N ALA A 321 -5.67 -16.84 -27.32
CA ALA A 321 -4.87 -17.94 -26.80
C ALA A 321 -5.40 -19.31 -27.28
N GLU A 322 -4.49 -20.28 -27.41
CA GLU A 322 -4.84 -21.68 -27.71
C GLU A 322 -5.69 -22.26 -26.58
N GLN A 323 -6.94 -22.61 -26.90
CA GLN A 323 -7.90 -23.17 -25.94
C GLN A 323 -7.83 -24.70 -25.86
N GLY A 324 -7.27 -25.33 -26.89
CA GLY A 324 -7.07 -26.77 -26.93
C GLY A 324 -5.88 -27.26 -26.09
N LEU A 325 -5.56 -28.53 -26.32
CA LEU A 325 -4.44 -29.20 -25.69
C LEU A 325 -3.11 -28.70 -26.30
N VAL A 326 -2.23 -28.16 -25.47
CA VAL A 326 -0.87 -27.78 -25.87
C VAL A 326 0.08 -28.91 -25.50
N THR A 327 0.90 -29.35 -26.46
CA THR A 327 1.94 -30.39 -26.26
C THR A 327 3.22 -30.10 -27.07
N GLY A 328 4.26 -30.89 -26.81
CA GLY A 328 5.51 -30.92 -27.54
C GLY A 328 6.61 -30.04 -26.95
N ALA A 329 7.75 -30.02 -27.63
CA ALA A 329 8.95 -29.30 -27.19
C ALA A 329 8.74 -27.77 -27.13
N LEU A 330 9.47 -27.14 -26.22
CA LEU A 330 9.60 -25.69 -26.05
C LEU A 330 11.00 -25.37 -25.49
N SER A 331 11.52 -24.19 -25.79
CA SER A 331 12.83 -23.73 -25.27
C SER A 331 12.76 -23.45 -23.78
N LEU A 332 13.87 -23.65 -23.05
CA LEU A 332 13.98 -23.21 -21.66
C LEU A 332 13.81 -21.69 -21.54
N THR A 333 13.12 -21.28 -20.49
CA THR A 333 13.02 -19.87 -20.09
C THR A 333 14.25 -19.46 -19.27
N PRO A 334 14.55 -18.16 -19.12
CA PRO A 334 15.72 -17.70 -18.36
C PRO A 334 15.81 -18.27 -16.94
N ILE A 335 14.68 -18.35 -16.23
CA ILE A 335 14.64 -18.88 -14.86
C ILE A 335 14.94 -20.38 -14.80
N GLN A 336 14.52 -21.13 -15.82
CA GLN A 336 14.85 -22.55 -15.92
C GLN A 336 16.32 -22.76 -16.28
N HIS A 337 16.90 -21.90 -17.12
CA HIS A 337 18.35 -21.88 -17.35
C HIS A 337 19.12 -21.58 -16.07
N TRP A 338 18.69 -20.57 -15.29
CA TRP A 338 19.25 -20.27 -13.98
C TRP A 338 19.23 -21.50 -13.06
N PHE A 339 18.08 -22.18 -12.95
CA PHE A 339 17.92 -23.39 -12.13
C PHE A 339 18.90 -24.51 -12.54
N PHE A 340 18.99 -24.84 -13.83
CA PHE A 340 19.87 -25.93 -14.30
C PHE A 340 21.36 -25.55 -14.33
N GLU A 341 21.70 -24.27 -14.43
CA GLU A 341 23.08 -23.81 -14.25
C GLU A 341 23.52 -23.99 -12.79
N ARG A 342 22.60 -23.75 -11.85
CA ARG A 342 22.91 -23.64 -10.44
C ARG A 342 22.83 -24.95 -9.67
N TYR A 343 21.85 -25.77 -9.98
CA TYR A 343 21.64 -27.05 -9.36
C TYR A 343 22.10 -28.16 -10.31
N GLN A 344 22.88 -29.11 -9.79
CA GLN A 344 23.34 -30.29 -10.55
C GLN A 344 22.96 -31.62 -9.87
N GLN A 345 22.58 -31.56 -8.60
CA GLN A 345 22.18 -32.71 -7.78
C GLN A 345 20.83 -32.41 -7.13
N ASN A 346 20.08 -33.45 -6.77
CA ASN A 346 18.78 -33.34 -6.11
C ASN A 346 17.77 -32.41 -6.82
N LEU A 347 17.87 -32.34 -8.16
CA LEU A 347 17.02 -31.54 -9.06
C LEU A 347 15.53 -31.85 -8.98
N HIS A 348 15.16 -32.94 -8.32
CA HIS A 348 13.79 -33.40 -8.17
C HIS A 348 13.14 -32.91 -6.87
N HIS A 349 13.95 -32.44 -5.91
CA HIS A 349 13.49 -31.98 -4.59
C HIS A 349 13.66 -30.47 -4.51
N PHE A 350 12.99 -29.77 -5.44
CA PHE A 350 12.93 -28.32 -5.49
C PHE A 350 11.48 -27.92 -5.74
N ASN A 351 10.70 -27.92 -4.66
CA ASN A 351 9.24 -27.94 -4.73
C ASN A 351 8.62 -26.72 -4.07
N GLN A 352 7.34 -26.53 -4.31
CA GLN A 352 6.45 -25.72 -3.48
C GLN A 352 5.31 -26.60 -2.98
N SER A 353 4.77 -26.26 -1.82
CA SER A 353 3.66 -26.97 -1.23
C SER A 353 2.71 -26.03 -0.50
N VAL A 354 1.44 -26.44 -0.47
CA VAL A 354 0.39 -25.82 0.33
C VAL A 354 -0.33 -26.89 1.15
N LEU A 355 -0.63 -26.56 2.39
CA LEU A 355 -1.49 -27.32 3.29
C LEU A 355 -2.80 -26.54 3.45
N LEU A 356 -3.91 -27.15 3.04
CA LEU A 356 -5.22 -26.53 3.03
C LEU A 356 -6.14 -27.24 4.03
N PRO A 357 -6.69 -26.55 5.04
CA PRO A 357 -7.75 -27.12 5.87
C PRO A 357 -9.03 -27.26 5.05
N LEU A 358 -9.76 -28.35 5.28
CA LEU A 358 -10.98 -28.70 4.58
C LEU A 358 -12.18 -28.53 5.50
N GLU A 359 -13.02 -27.54 5.21
CA GLU A 359 -14.23 -27.23 6.00
C GLU A 359 -15.38 -28.25 5.80
N ARG A 360 -15.18 -29.22 4.91
CA ARG A 360 -16.14 -30.28 4.59
C ARG A 360 -15.41 -31.55 4.19
N GLU A 361 -16.12 -32.67 4.29
CA GLU A 361 -15.66 -33.95 3.77
C GLU A 361 -15.51 -33.88 2.25
N ILE A 362 -14.38 -34.39 1.75
CA ILE A 362 -14.02 -34.39 0.33
C ILE A 362 -13.98 -35.83 -0.18
N GLU A 363 -14.70 -36.11 -1.26
CA GLU A 363 -14.69 -37.41 -1.93
C GLU A 363 -13.37 -37.56 -2.72
N PRO A 364 -12.51 -38.54 -2.39
CA PRO A 364 -11.19 -38.69 -3.02
C PRO A 364 -11.26 -38.90 -4.54
N GLU A 365 -12.28 -39.61 -5.03
CA GLU A 365 -12.47 -39.94 -6.43
C GLU A 365 -12.82 -38.69 -7.25
N LEU A 366 -13.69 -37.82 -6.73
CA LEU A 366 -14.02 -36.53 -7.36
C LEU A 366 -12.83 -35.58 -7.32
N LEU A 367 -12.05 -35.59 -6.24
CA LEU A 367 -10.81 -34.82 -6.15
C LEU A 367 -9.80 -35.27 -7.21
N LEU A 368 -9.63 -36.58 -7.41
CA LEU A 368 -8.75 -37.13 -8.44
C LEU A 368 -9.21 -36.74 -9.85
N GLU A 369 -10.51 -36.78 -10.12
CA GLU A 369 -11.09 -36.32 -11.39
C GLU A 369 -10.85 -34.82 -11.63
N ALA A 370 -11.05 -33.99 -10.59
CA ALA A 370 -10.77 -32.56 -10.65
C ALA A 370 -9.30 -32.27 -10.97
N ILE A 371 -8.37 -33.02 -10.36
CA ILE A 371 -6.94 -32.91 -10.66
C ILE A 371 -6.64 -33.30 -12.10
N GLY A 372 -7.25 -34.36 -12.63
CA GLY A 372 -7.11 -34.74 -14.04
C GLY A 372 -7.58 -33.65 -15.00
N PHE A 373 -8.68 -32.97 -14.67
CA PHE A 373 -9.16 -31.81 -15.42
C PHE A 373 -8.15 -30.66 -15.36
N LEU A 374 -7.65 -30.31 -14.18
CA LEU A 374 -6.67 -29.23 -14.00
C LEU A 374 -5.38 -29.50 -14.79
N MET A 375 -4.86 -30.72 -14.77
CA MET A 375 -3.66 -31.08 -15.55
C MET A 375 -3.88 -30.92 -17.05
N THR A 376 -5.09 -31.16 -17.54
CA THR A 376 -5.43 -30.95 -18.95
C THR A 376 -5.54 -29.46 -19.28
N HIS A 377 -6.21 -28.68 -18.42
CA HIS A 377 -6.42 -27.25 -18.60
C HIS A 377 -5.12 -26.44 -18.46
N HIS A 378 -4.31 -26.73 -17.45
CA HIS A 378 -3.08 -26.03 -17.10
C HIS A 378 -1.84 -26.76 -17.60
N ASP A 379 -1.38 -26.38 -18.80
CA ASP A 379 -0.29 -27.07 -19.51
C ASP A 379 1.01 -27.20 -18.70
N GLY A 380 1.31 -26.23 -17.82
CA GLY A 380 2.51 -26.22 -16.98
C GLY A 380 2.65 -27.43 -16.05
N LEU A 381 1.53 -28.02 -15.60
CA LEU A 381 1.52 -29.22 -14.75
C LEU A 381 1.98 -30.49 -15.51
N ARG A 382 2.04 -30.42 -16.84
CA ARG A 382 2.50 -31.50 -17.73
C ARG A 382 3.91 -31.28 -18.29
N LEU A 383 4.66 -30.30 -17.78
CA LEU A 383 6.05 -30.11 -18.18
C LEU A 383 6.89 -31.35 -17.86
N ARG A 384 7.91 -31.61 -18.67
CA ARG A 384 8.93 -32.63 -18.42
C ARG A 384 10.28 -32.09 -18.87
N PHE A 385 11.31 -32.43 -18.10
CA PHE A 385 12.67 -31.95 -18.32
C PHE A 385 13.62 -33.13 -18.48
N THR A 386 14.35 -33.18 -19.58
CA THR A 386 15.31 -34.26 -19.88
C THR A 386 16.69 -33.69 -20.19
N PRO A 387 17.77 -34.34 -19.75
CA PRO A 387 19.13 -33.91 -20.09
C PRO A 387 19.38 -34.06 -21.60
N SER A 388 20.20 -33.17 -22.15
CA SER A 388 20.69 -33.18 -23.55
C SER A 388 22.22 -33.00 -23.58
N GLU A 389 22.86 -33.08 -24.75
CA GLU A 389 24.33 -33.02 -24.87
C GLU A 389 24.96 -31.72 -24.32
N ALA A 390 24.25 -30.57 -24.39
CA ALA A 390 24.79 -29.26 -23.99
C ALA A 390 24.08 -28.63 -22.77
N SER A 391 22.85 -29.05 -22.46
CA SER A 391 22.03 -28.49 -21.36
C SER A 391 20.81 -29.40 -21.09
N TRP A 392 19.68 -28.82 -20.71
CA TRP A 392 18.39 -29.49 -20.55
C TRP A 392 17.43 -29.12 -21.68
N GLN A 393 16.50 -30.03 -21.97
CA GLN A 393 15.37 -29.80 -22.86
C GLN A 393 14.09 -29.92 -22.06
N GLN A 394 13.07 -29.18 -22.48
CA GLN A 394 11.73 -29.29 -21.91
C GLN A 394 10.66 -29.54 -22.97
N GLN A 395 9.60 -30.19 -22.54
CA GLN A 395 8.41 -30.43 -23.34
C GLN A 395 7.16 -30.41 -22.47
N ILE A 396 6.02 -30.11 -23.08
CA ILE A 396 4.71 -30.33 -22.47
C ILE A 396 4.22 -31.70 -22.95
N SER A 397 4.09 -32.65 -22.02
CA SER A 397 3.63 -34.01 -22.33
C SER A 397 2.11 -34.07 -22.54
N ASP A 398 1.64 -35.12 -23.23
CA ASP A 398 0.21 -35.45 -23.27
C ASP A 398 -0.35 -35.68 -21.86
N PRO A 399 -1.67 -35.53 -21.64
CA PRO A 399 -2.32 -35.87 -20.39
C PRO A 399 -2.01 -37.31 -19.96
N LEU A 400 -1.82 -37.51 -18.65
CA LEU A 400 -1.56 -38.85 -18.11
C LEU A 400 -2.84 -39.70 -18.27
N PRO A 401 -2.76 -40.87 -18.94
CA PRO A 401 -3.94 -41.70 -19.18
C PRO A 401 -4.42 -42.45 -17.93
N ASP A 402 -3.55 -42.68 -16.93
CA ASP A 402 -3.84 -43.49 -15.75
C ASP A 402 -3.49 -42.73 -14.46
N LEU A 403 -4.42 -41.91 -13.96
CA LEU A 403 -4.35 -41.35 -12.61
C LEU A 403 -4.81 -42.41 -11.62
N THR A 404 -4.01 -42.71 -10.58
CA THR A 404 -4.38 -43.71 -9.56
C THR A 404 -4.52 -43.09 -8.17
N LEU A 405 -5.52 -43.59 -7.44
CA LEU A 405 -5.76 -43.32 -6.03
C LEU A 405 -5.10 -44.40 -5.17
N SER A 406 -4.47 -44.01 -4.06
CA SER A 406 -3.89 -44.94 -3.09
C SER A 406 -4.38 -44.66 -1.66
N TYR A 407 -4.76 -45.72 -0.94
CA TYR A 407 -5.25 -45.65 0.44
C TYR A 407 -4.21 -46.21 1.42
N PHE A 408 -3.90 -45.46 2.48
CA PHE A 408 -2.93 -45.84 3.50
C PHE A 408 -3.51 -45.75 4.92
N THR A 409 -3.41 -46.83 5.68
CA THR A 409 -3.87 -46.91 7.08
C THR A 409 -2.73 -46.88 8.11
N ASP A 410 -1.48 -47.04 7.66
CA ASP A 410 -0.26 -46.94 8.48
C ASP A 410 0.70 -45.94 7.86
N HIS A 411 0.98 -44.85 8.59
CA HIS A 411 1.85 -43.74 8.15
C HIS A 411 3.33 -44.13 8.05
N ARG A 412 3.75 -45.29 8.61
CA ARG A 412 5.18 -45.64 8.70
C ARG A 412 5.73 -46.42 7.50
N GLN A 413 4.89 -46.94 6.60
CA GLN A 413 5.33 -47.77 5.46
C GLN A 413 4.49 -47.61 4.19
N ALA A 414 4.17 -46.37 3.79
CA ALA A 414 3.63 -46.11 2.46
C ALA A 414 4.77 -46.04 1.43
N THR A 415 4.78 -46.86 0.37
CA THR A 415 5.66 -46.64 -0.79
C THR A 415 4.81 -46.09 -1.93
N LEU A 416 4.99 -44.80 -2.24
CA LEU A 416 4.26 -44.12 -3.31
C LEU A 416 4.79 -44.57 -4.68
N ARG A 417 3.91 -45.04 -5.57
CA ARG A 417 4.32 -45.36 -6.96
C ARG A 417 4.19 -44.11 -7.82
N PRO A 418 5.04 -43.92 -8.85
CA PRO A 418 4.96 -42.75 -9.72
C PRO A 418 3.59 -42.46 -10.34
N ALA A 419 2.74 -43.48 -10.53
CA ALA A 419 1.38 -43.32 -11.06
C ALA A 419 0.36 -42.76 -10.06
N ASP A 420 0.63 -42.86 -8.75
CA ASP A 420 -0.31 -42.43 -7.71
C ASP A 420 -0.30 -40.89 -7.62
N MET A 421 -1.39 -40.20 -7.97
CA MET A 421 -1.45 -38.73 -7.88
C MET A 421 -2.03 -38.26 -6.55
N LEU A 422 -3.00 -38.99 -6.02
CA LEU A 422 -3.68 -38.71 -4.76
C LEU A 422 -3.48 -39.87 -3.79
N SER A 423 -3.09 -39.55 -2.57
CA SER A 423 -2.96 -40.50 -1.46
C SER A 423 -3.91 -40.10 -0.33
N VAL A 424 -4.58 -41.07 0.28
CA VAL A 424 -5.46 -40.85 1.43
C VAL A 424 -4.82 -41.45 2.66
N PHE A 425 -4.61 -40.64 3.69
CA PHE A 425 -4.03 -41.03 4.97
C PHE A 425 -5.05 -40.81 6.08
N ASN A 426 -5.22 -41.79 6.96
CA ASN A 426 -6.06 -41.63 8.15
C ASN A 426 -5.19 -41.47 9.40
N LEU A 427 -5.24 -40.28 10.02
CA LEU A 427 -4.50 -39.95 11.24
C LEU A 427 -5.37 -39.88 12.49
N ALA A 428 -6.68 -40.16 12.39
CA ALA A 428 -7.65 -40.01 13.48
C ALA A 428 -7.29 -40.79 14.76
N MET A 429 -6.58 -41.92 14.63
CA MET A 429 -6.18 -42.77 15.74
C MET A 429 -4.66 -42.80 15.98
N VAL A 430 -3.90 -41.88 15.36
CA VAL A 430 -2.45 -41.83 15.48
C VAL A 430 -2.05 -41.04 16.74
N ALA A 431 -1.17 -41.62 17.56
CA ALA A 431 -0.76 -41.02 18.83
C ALA A 431 0.01 -39.69 18.70
N GLU A 432 0.80 -39.53 17.63
CA GLU A 432 1.57 -38.31 17.31
C GLU A 432 1.21 -37.80 15.91
N PRO A 433 0.02 -37.20 15.72
CA PRO A 433 -0.49 -36.85 14.39
C PRO A 433 0.38 -35.82 13.67
N GLN A 434 0.94 -34.84 14.39
CA GLN A 434 1.84 -33.86 13.80
C GLN A 434 3.12 -34.50 13.24
N ARG A 435 3.74 -35.42 13.99
CA ARG A 435 4.94 -36.12 13.52
C ARG A 435 4.65 -36.98 12.30
N ALA A 436 3.46 -37.59 12.25
CA ALA A 436 3.02 -38.34 11.09
C ALA A 436 2.79 -37.42 9.88
N LEU A 437 2.20 -36.24 10.08
CA LEU A 437 2.02 -35.22 9.05
C LEU A 437 3.37 -34.76 8.48
N ASP A 438 4.36 -34.48 9.33
CA ASP A 438 5.72 -34.08 8.90
C ASP A 438 6.39 -35.19 8.06
N ALA A 439 6.22 -36.46 8.46
CA ALA A 439 6.73 -37.61 7.71
C ALA A 439 6.06 -37.76 6.34
N ILE A 440 4.73 -37.58 6.27
CA ILE A 440 3.97 -37.57 5.00
C ILE A 440 4.47 -36.43 4.10
N ASN A 441 4.66 -35.23 4.65
CA ASN A 441 5.20 -34.10 3.90
C ASN A 441 6.58 -34.42 3.33
N GLN A 442 7.54 -34.86 4.15
CA GLN A 442 8.88 -35.22 3.70
C GLN A 442 8.85 -36.31 2.60
N GLN A 443 7.96 -37.30 2.76
CA GLN A 443 7.77 -38.35 1.77
C GLN A 443 7.27 -37.80 0.43
N LEU A 444 6.26 -36.93 0.43
CA LEU A 444 5.73 -36.35 -0.80
C LEU A 444 6.78 -35.45 -1.48
N GLN A 445 7.48 -34.62 -0.70
CA GLN A 445 8.51 -33.70 -1.20
C GLN A 445 9.65 -34.43 -1.91
N SER A 446 10.09 -35.56 -1.39
CA SER A 446 11.17 -36.37 -1.98
C SER A 446 10.73 -37.28 -3.14
N SER A 447 9.43 -37.34 -3.46
CA SER A 447 8.87 -38.32 -4.40
C SER A 447 8.67 -37.83 -5.85
N LEU A 448 8.84 -36.53 -6.10
CA LEU A 448 8.63 -35.95 -7.42
C LEU A 448 9.80 -36.30 -8.36
N HIS A 449 9.58 -36.25 -9.68
CA HIS A 449 10.63 -36.50 -10.66
C HIS A 449 10.40 -35.69 -11.94
N ILE A 450 11.35 -34.80 -12.30
CA ILE A 450 11.15 -33.83 -13.38
C ILE A 450 11.12 -34.43 -14.79
N SER A 451 11.84 -35.53 -15.02
CA SER A 451 11.90 -36.21 -16.33
C SER A 451 10.77 -37.22 -16.55
N HIS A 452 10.47 -38.05 -15.56
CA HIS A 452 9.54 -39.18 -15.70
C HIS A 452 8.18 -38.92 -15.03
N GLY A 453 8.11 -37.90 -14.17
CA GLY A 453 6.94 -37.65 -13.34
C GLY A 453 6.86 -38.57 -12.11
N PRO A 454 5.96 -38.24 -11.18
CA PRO A 454 5.04 -37.10 -11.27
C PRO A 454 5.72 -35.76 -10.91
N LEU A 455 5.20 -34.66 -11.47
CA LEU A 455 5.62 -33.29 -11.11
C LEU A 455 4.83 -32.70 -9.94
N MET A 456 3.79 -33.41 -9.50
CA MET A 456 2.95 -33.00 -8.38
C MET A 456 2.34 -34.21 -7.70
N ARG A 457 1.98 -34.07 -6.43
CA ARG A 457 1.24 -35.04 -5.65
C ARG A 457 0.32 -34.36 -4.64
N LEU A 458 -0.74 -35.08 -4.27
CA LEU A 458 -1.66 -34.68 -3.22
C LEU A 458 -1.77 -35.75 -2.15
N ALA A 459 -1.92 -35.32 -0.91
CA ALA A 459 -2.31 -36.16 0.21
C ALA A 459 -3.55 -35.58 0.89
N LEU A 460 -4.65 -36.32 0.86
CA LEU A 460 -5.83 -36.08 1.69
C LEU A 460 -5.60 -36.76 3.04
N ILE A 461 -5.60 -35.97 4.10
CA ILE A 461 -5.24 -36.39 5.45
C ILE A 461 -6.47 -36.25 6.34
N GLN A 462 -7.01 -37.39 6.77
CA GLN A 462 -8.18 -37.44 7.62
C GLN A 462 -7.76 -37.31 9.08
N MET A 463 -8.10 -36.20 9.73
CA MET A 463 -7.67 -35.89 11.09
C MET A 463 -8.62 -36.43 12.16
N GLY A 464 -9.83 -36.85 11.76
CA GLY A 464 -10.85 -37.38 12.65
C GLY A 464 -11.85 -36.32 13.12
N PRO A 465 -12.85 -36.69 13.93
CA PRO A 465 -14.04 -35.86 14.17
C PRO A 465 -13.79 -34.56 14.97
N GLU A 466 -12.61 -34.39 15.55
CA GLU A 466 -12.28 -33.22 16.39
C GLU A 466 -11.47 -32.15 15.65
N GLN A 467 -11.04 -32.40 14.41
CA GLN A 467 -10.19 -31.50 13.62
C GLN A 467 -10.60 -31.54 12.16
N ASP A 468 -10.42 -30.44 11.45
CA ASP A 468 -10.64 -30.38 10.01
C ASP A 468 -9.65 -31.30 9.29
N ASP A 469 -10.13 -31.99 8.26
CA ASP A 469 -9.27 -32.76 7.37
C ASP A 469 -8.34 -31.81 6.59
N LEU A 470 -7.20 -32.31 6.14
CA LEU A 470 -6.17 -31.49 5.49
C LEU A 470 -5.90 -32.01 4.07
N LEU A 471 -5.70 -31.10 3.14
CA LEU A 471 -5.16 -31.39 1.81
C LEU A 471 -3.75 -30.82 1.70
N LEU A 472 -2.75 -31.71 1.65
CA LEU A 472 -1.38 -31.34 1.31
C LEU A 472 -1.19 -31.48 -0.20
N TRP A 473 -0.84 -30.40 -0.88
CA TRP A 473 -0.54 -30.39 -2.32
C TRP A 473 0.90 -29.96 -2.54
N VAL A 474 1.70 -30.82 -3.15
CA VAL A 474 3.12 -30.59 -3.47
C VAL A 474 3.29 -30.56 -4.99
N ILE A 475 3.97 -29.53 -5.51
CA ILE A 475 4.28 -29.38 -6.94
C ILE A 475 5.75 -28.97 -7.08
N HIS A 476 6.45 -29.53 -8.06
CA HIS A 476 7.81 -29.12 -8.37
C HIS A 476 7.85 -27.65 -8.85
N HIS A 477 8.78 -26.84 -8.35
CA HIS A 477 8.78 -25.39 -8.59
C HIS A 477 8.96 -25.05 -10.07
N LEU A 478 9.63 -25.88 -10.87
CA LEU A 478 9.68 -25.74 -12.34
C LEU A 478 8.31 -25.63 -13.04
N ALA A 479 7.22 -26.07 -12.39
CA ALA A 479 5.86 -26.07 -12.93
C ALA A 479 4.90 -25.11 -12.23
N VAL A 480 5.33 -24.43 -11.15
CA VAL A 480 4.46 -23.58 -10.34
C VAL A 480 5.23 -22.39 -9.77
N ASP A 481 4.55 -21.26 -9.62
CA ASP A 481 5.01 -20.11 -8.85
C ASP A 481 3.89 -19.59 -7.93
N LEU A 482 4.18 -18.56 -7.12
CA LEU A 482 3.20 -17.98 -6.19
C LEU A 482 1.93 -17.46 -6.91
N VAL A 483 2.07 -16.97 -8.15
CA VAL A 483 0.92 -16.54 -8.97
C VAL A 483 0.09 -17.75 -9.41
N SER A 484 0.75 -18.85 -9.78
CA SER A 484 0.10 -20.09 -10.21
C SER A 484 -0.75 -20.69 -9.10
N TRP A 485 -0.32 -20.66 -7.82
CA TRP A 485 -1.15 -21.12 -6.70
C TRP A 485 -2.46 -20.35 -6.55
N ARG A 486 -2.45 -19.04 -6.84
CA ARG A 486 -3.64 -18.17 -6.83
C ARG A 486 -4.64 -18.52 -7.93
N LEU A 487 -4.22 -19.28 -8.94
CA LEU A 487 -5.08 -19.82 -10.01
C LEU A 487 -5.51 -21.25 -9.69
N LEU A 488 -4.56 -22.10 -9.30
CA LEU A 488 -4.76 -23.53 -9.08
C LEU A 488 -5.73 -23.84 -7.95
N ILE A 489 -5.65 -23.15 -6.81
CA ILE A 489 -6.49 -23.45 -5.65
C ILE A 489 -7.98 -23.10 -5.94
N PRO A 490 -8.33 -21.90 -6.43
CA PRO A 490 -9.72 -21.61 -6.80
C PRO A 490 -10.24 -22.49 -7.94
N ASP A 491 -9.40 -22.78 -8.95
CA ASP A 491 -9.80 -23.63 -10.08
C ASP A 491 -10.07 -25.07 -9.61
N LEU A 492 -9.28 -25.61 -8.66
CA LEU A 492 -9.52 -26.92 -8.04
C LEU A 492 -10.91 -26.99 -7.41
N TRP A 493 -11.26 -26.01 -6.57
CA TRP A 493 -12.54 -26.01 -5.89
C TRP A 493 -13.71 -25.75 -6.83
N THR A 494 -13.53 -24.88 -7.83
CA THR A 494 -14.55 -24.66 -8.87
C THR A 494 -14.89 -25.94 -9.62
N VAL A 495 -13.86 -26.69 -10.05
CA VAL A 495 -14.05 -27.96 -10.76
C VAL A 495 -14.65 -29.01 -9.84
N TYR A 496 -14.13 -29.15 -8.62
CA TYR A 496 -14.64 -30.12 -7.65
C TYR A 496 -16.12 -29.90 -7.36
N GLU A 497 -16.55 -28.65 -7.11
CA GLU A 497 -17.95 -28.32 -6.84
C GLU A 497 -18.88 -28.58 -8.03
N GLN A 498 -18.42 -28.33 -9.25
CA GLN A 498 -19.17 -28.66 -10.47
C GLN A 498 -19.36 -30.18 -10.59
N LEU A 499 -18.29 -30.96 -10.38
CA LEU A 499 -18.35 -32.43 -10.44
C LEU A 499 -19.25 -33.02 -9.34
N GLU A 500 -19.15 -32.49 -8.11
CA GLU A 500 -20.01 -32.86 -6.98
C GLU A 500 -21.49 -32.63 -7.28
N GLN A 501 -21.81 -31.55 -8.00
CA GLN A 501 -23.18 -31.24 -8.46
C GLN A 501 -23.62 -32.04 -9.71
N GLY A 502 -22.77 -32.95 -10.20
CA GLY A 502 -23.02 -33.71 -11.43
C GLY A 502 -22.99 -32.87 -12.71
N GLN A 503 -22.36 -31.70 -12.66
CA GLN A 503 -22.18 -30.81 -13.82
C GLN A 503 -20.91 -31.19 -14.59
N THR A 504 -20.86 -30.80 -15.85
CA THR A 504 -19.63 -30.89 -16.63
C THR A 504 -18.64 -29.82 -16.16
N ALA A 505 -17.44 -30.24 -15.78
CA ALA A 505 -16.38 -29.33 -15.36
C ALA A 505 -16.05 -28.30 -16.44
N GLN A 506 -16.03 -27.03 -16.07
CA GLN A 506 -15.70 -25.90 -16.93
C GLN A 506 -15.02 -24.79 -16.14
N LEU A 507 -13.88 -24.33 -16.65
CA LEU A 507 -13.15 -23.17 -16.16
C LEU A 507 -13.23 -22.00 -17.16
N ALA A 508 -12.81 -20.82 -16.70
CA ALA A 508 -12.57 -19.68 -17.57
C ALA A 508 -11.56 -20.02 -18.69
N ALA A 509 -11.64 -19.31 -19.80
CA ALA A 509 -10.77 -19.52 -20.95
C ALA A 509 -9.28 -19.45 -20.59
N LYS A 510 -8.45 -20.24 -21.29
CA LYS A 510 -7.01 -20.24 -21.12
C LYS A 510 -6.42 -18.93 -21.63
N SER A 511 -5.36 -18.46 -20.95
CA SER A 511 -4.47 -17.42 -21.47
C SER A 511 -3.32 -18.06 -22.27
N SER A 512 -2.39 -17.26 -22.79
CA SER A 512 -1.29 -17.73 -23.64
C SER A 512 -0.46 -18.80 -22.95
N SER A 513 -0.12 -19.88 -23.67
CA SER A 513 0.61 -21.01 -23.11
C SER A 513 2.07 -20.66 -22.77
N MET A 514 2.67 -21.41 -21.84
CA MET A 514 4.11 -21.29 -21.54
C MET A 514 4.99 -21.54 -22.78
N LYS A 515 4.51 -22.35 -23.72
CA LYS A 515 5.17 -22.58 -25.01
C LYS A 515 5.19 -21.32 -25.89
N ALA A 516 4.06 -20.61 -25.97
CA ALA A 516 4.01 -19.33 -26.68
C ALA A 516 4.91 -18.29 -26.01
N TRP A 517 4.91 -18.24 -24.66
CA TRP A 517 5.79 -17.36 -23.89
C TRP A 517 7.27 -17.64 -24.12
N ALA A 518 7.69 -18.91 -24.01
CA ALA A 518 9.08 -19.29 -24.24
C ALA A 518 9.55 -18.99 -25.67
N SER A 519 8.69 -19.18 -26.68
CA SER A 519 8.98 -18.77 -28.06
C SER A 519 9.19 -17.27 -28.16
N TRP A 520 8.27 -16.48 -27.59
CA TRP A 520 8.35 -15.03 -27.63
C TRP A 520 9.58 -14.49 -26.90
N LEU A 521 9.95 -15.06 -25.76
CA LEU A 521 11.18 -14.67 -25.03
C LEU A 521 12.44 -14.90 -25.87
N ASN A 522 12.51 -16.00 -26.62
CA ASN A 522 13.64 -16.27 -27.51
C ASN A 522 13.72 -15.23 -28.65
N ASP A 523 12.59 -14.88 -29.24
CA ASP A 523 12.54 -13.85 -30.28
C ASP A 523 12.91 -12.47 -29.72
N TYR A 524 12.38 -12.12 -28.55
CA TYR A 524 12.65 -10.85 -27.87
C TYR A 524 14.12 -10.72 -27.43
N ALA A 525 14.76 -11.84 -27.04
CA ALA A 525 16.18 -11.88 -26.67
C ALA A 525 17.13 -11.38 -27.77
N HIS A 526 16.70 -11.39 -29.03
CA HIS A 526 17.50 -11.03 -30.20
C HIS A 526 17.15 -9.65 -30.78
N GLN A 527 16.26 -8.88 -30.14
CA GLN A 527 15.92 -7.53 -30.59
C GLN A 527 16.96 -6.49 -30.17
N GLU A 528 17.22 -5.49 -31.03
CA GLU A 528 18.19 -4.41 -30.75
C GLU A 528 17.81 -3.57 -29.52
N THR A 529 16.51 -3.41 -29.26
CA THR A 529 15.99 -2.70 -28.09
C THR A 529 16.49 -3.31 -26.78
N LEU A 530 16.44 -4.64 -26.66
CA LEU A 530 16.92 -5.34 -25.48
C LEU A 530 18.45 -5.23 -25.31
N GLN A 531 19.20 -5.24 -26.42
CA GLN A 531 20.66 -5.09 -26.36
C GLN A 531 21.10 -3.75 -25.75
N SER A 532 20.27 -2.71 -25.85
CA SER A 532 20.55 -1.41 -25.22
C SER A 532 20.58 -1.47 -23.69
N GLU A 533 19.95 -2.49 -23.07
CA GLU A 533 19.95 -2.67 -21.62
C GLU A 533 21.27 -3.27 -21.08
N LEU A 534 22.12 -3.86 -21.95
CA LEU A 534 23.34 -4.56 -21.52
C LEU A 534 24.26 -3.67 -20.66
N ALA A 535 24.45 -2.41 -21.07
CA ALA A 535 25.31 -1.47 -20.36
C ALA A 535 24.77 -1.17 -18.94
N HIS A 536 23.45 -1.09 -18.77
CA HIS A 536 22.82 -0.90 -17.47
C HIS A 536 23.12 -2.09 -16.56
N TRP A 537 22.91 -3.32 -17.05
CA TRP A 537 23.15 -4.53 -16.25
C TRP A 537 24.63 -4.72 -15.88
N GLN A 538 25.56 -4.41 -16.78
CA GLN A 538 26.99 -4.41 -16.48
C GLN A 538 27.32 -3.42 -15.36
N GLN A 539 26.84 -2.19 -15.46
CA GLN A 539 27.08 -1.15 -14.46
C GLN A 539 26.52 -1.54 -13.08
N VAL A 540 25.37 -2.20 -13.00
CA VAL A 540 24.78 -2.64 -11.73
C VAL A 540 25.61 -3.77 -11.11
N SER A 541 25.92 -4.82 -11.86
CA SER A 541 26.66 -5.99 -11.34
C SER A 541 28.10 -5.66 -10.94
N GLU A 542 28.79 -4.77 -11.67
CA GLU A 542 30.15 -4.33 -11.33
C GLU A 542 30.23 -3.58 -9.99
N ARG A 543 29.10 -3.06 -9.50
CA ARG A 543 29.03 -2.36 -8.21
C ARG A 543 28.86 -3.30 -7.02
N ALA A 544 28.64 -4.60 -7.24
CA ALA A 544 28.46 -5.55 -6.15
C ALA A 544 29.76 -5.70 -5.34
N LYS A 545 29.60 -5.79 -4.02
CA LYS A 545 30.70 -5.96 -3.07
C LYS A 545 30.43 -7.17 -2.18
N PRO A 546 31.47 -7.93 -1.80
CA PRO A 546 31.32 -9.00 -0.84
C PRO A 546 30.84 -8.47 0.52
N LEU A 547 29.81 -9.09 1.09
CA LEU A 547 29.32 -8.86 2.44
C LEU A 547 30.34 -9.33 3.49
N PRO A 548 30.31 -8.75 4.70
CA PRO A 548 31.01 -9.34 5.83
C PRO A 548 30.44 -10.73 6.16
N ILE A 549 31.30 -11.63 6.66
CA ILE A 549 30.94 -12.94 7.21
C ILE A 549 31.58 -13.09 8.59
N ASP A 550 30.95 -13.83 9.48
CA ASP A 550 31.43 -13.94 10.87
C ASP A 550 32.51 -15.01 11.02
N LYS A 551 32.33 -16.15 10.36
CA LYS A 551 33.13 -17.36 10.59
C LYS A 551 34.39 -17.46 9.71
N GLY A 552 34.69 -16.41 8.94
CA GLY A 552 35.95 -16.21 8.21
C GLY A 552 36.21 -17.13 6.99
N ASP A 553 35.57 -18.29 6.91
CA ASP A 553 35.67 -19.20 5.77
C ASP A 553 34.52 -19.01 4.77
N ARG A 554 34.74 -18.18 3.74
CA ARG A 554 33.76 -17.99 2.64
C ARG A 554 33.57 -19.23 1.77
N GLN A 555 34.43 -20.25 1.90
CA GLN A 555 34.32 -21.51 1.14
C GLN A 555 33.53 -22.57 1.91
N ALA A 556 33.09 -22.28 3.14
CA ALA A 556 32.24 -23.20 3.88
C ALA A 556 30.95 -23.48 3.10
N GLN A 557 30.44 -24.71 3.24
CA GLN A 557 29.26 -25.14 2.49
C GLN A 557 28.03 -24.31 2.89
N ASN A 558 27.47 -23.59 1.91
CA ASN A 558 26.19 -22.87 2.03
C ASN A 558 25.09 -23.77 1.47
N THR A 559 24.60 -24.72 2.26
CA THR A 559 23.55 -25.68 1.84
C THR A 559 22.26 -25.47 2.64
N VAL A 560 21.15 -26.02 2.14
CA VAL A 560 19.86 -26.08 2.84
C VAL A 560 20.01 -26.72 4.23
N ALA A 561 20.83 -27.77 4.37
CA ALA A 561 21.10 -28.42 5.67
C ALA A 561 21.74 -27.48 6.69
N SER A 562 22.54 -26.52 6.22
CA SER A 562 23.18 -25.51 7.07
C SER A 562 22.33 -24.25 7.27
N ALA A 563 21.16 -24.18 6.63
CA ALA A 563 20.31 -23.01 6.64
C ALA A 563 19.61 -22.85 7.99
N ALA A 564 19.58 -21.62 8.48
CA ALA A 564 18.71 -21.20 9.55
C ALA A 564 17.92 -19.98 9.09
N THR A 565 16.81 -19.71 9.79
CA THR A 565 15.89 -18.63 9.44
C THR A 565 15.61 -17.78 10.68
N VAL A 566 15.69 -16.46 10.51
CA VAL A 566 15.15 -15.48 11.46
C VAL A 566 13.84 -14.94 10.88
N GLU A 567 12.77 -15.00 11.68
CA GLU A 567 11.48 -14.40 11.32
C GLU A 567 11.30 -13.07 12.05
N VAL A 568 10.86 -12.06 11.31
CA VAL A 568 10.48 -10.76 11.85
C VAL A 568 9.18 -10.28 11.22
N SER A 569 8.34 -9.60 12.01
CA SER A 569 7.04 -9.13 11.54
C SER A 569 6.71 -7.71 12.00
N LEU A 570 5.77 -7.10 11.28
CA LEU A 570 5.08 -5.89 11.68
C LEU A 570 3.71 -6.24 12.28
N THR A 571 3.23 -5.41 13.20
CA THR A 571 1.85 -5.50 13.66
C THR A 571 0.87 -5.16 12.53
N GLU A 572 -0.39 -5.54 12.68
CA GLU A 572 -1.47 -5.22 11.71
C GLU A 572 -1.57 -3.71 11.46
N ALA A 573 -1.50 -2.89 12.51
CA ALA A 573 -1.57 -1.44 12.39
C ALA A 573 -0.37 -0.85 11.62
N GLU A 574 0.84 -1.39 11.86
CA GLU A 574 2.05 -0.98 11.15
C GLU A 574 2.02 -1.43 9.68
N THR A 575 1.52 -2.64 9.42
CA THR A 575 1.36 -3.18 8.06
C THR A 575 0.32 -2.39 7.27
N ARG A 576 -0.81 -2.02 7.89
CA ARG A 576 -1.78 -1.10 7.26
C ARG A 576 -1.14 0.24 6.92
N ALA A 577 -0.37 0.82 7.85
CA ALA A 577 0.31 2.09 7.59
C ALA A 577 1.34 1.98 6.46
N LEU A 578 2.07 0.86 6.39
CA LEU A 578 2.98 0.54 5.28
C LEU A 578 2.25 0.42 3.93
N LEU A 579 1.09 -0.25 3.91
CA LEU A 579 0.35 -0.56 2.68
C LEU A 579 -0.55 0.58 2.20
N GLN A 580 -1.07 1.43 3.09
CA GLN A 580 -2.11 2.42 2.77
C GLN A 580 -1.66 3.85 3.04
N ASP A 581 -1.06 4.13 4.20
CA ASP A 581 -0.72 5.50 4.61
C ASP A 581 0.54 6.01 3.86
N LEU A 582 1.58 5.18 3.78
CA LEU A 582 2.86 5.50 3.14
C LEU A 582 2.74 5.78 1.63
N PRO A 583 2.08 4.91 0.83
CA PRO A 583 1.87 5.14 -0.60
C PRO A 583 1.16 6.46 -0.91
N ALA A 584 0.18 6.85 -0.08
CA ALA A 584 -0.57 8.09 -0.28
C ALA A 584 0.29 9.36 -0.09
N VAL A 585 1.40 9.26 0.65
CA VAL A 585 2.26 10.42 0.97
C VAL A 585 3.40 10.61 -0.03
N TYR A 586 3.99 9.50 -0.52
CA TYR A 586 5.18 9.54 -1.41
C TYR A 586 4.94 8.94 -2.81
N HIS A 587 3.71 8.52 -3.12
CA HIS A 587 3.36 7.87 -4.39
C HIS A 587 4.21 6.62 -4.65
N THR A 588 4.45 5.83 -3.61
CA THR A 588 5.35 4.67 -3.61
C THR A 588 4.61 3.35 -3.78
N GLN A 589 5.33 2.35 -4.29
CA GLN A 589 4.97 0.94 -4.22
C GLN A 589 5.61 0.31 -2.97
N ILE A 590 5.08 -0.82 -2.50
CA ILE A 590 5.60 -1.48 -1.29
C ILE A 590 7.10 -1.80 -1.38
N ASN A 591 7.59 -2.26 -2.54
CA ASN A 591 9.01 -2.55 -2.74
C ASN A 591 9.88 -1.30 -2.62
N ASP A 592 9.38 -0.11 -2.94
CA ASP A 592 10.15 1.12 -2.75
C ASP A 592 10.47 1.32 -1.25
N ILE A 593 9.50 1.02 -0.37
CA ILE A 593 9.65 1.17 1.07
C ILE A 593 10.45 0.02 1.69
N LEU A 594 10.14 -1.23 1.32
CA LEU A 594 10.86 -2.40 1.82
C LEU A 594 12.34 -2.32 1.45
N LEU A 595 12.67 -1.97 0.20
CA LEU A 595 14.05 -1.85 -0.23
C LEU A 595 14.75 -0.61 0.35
N THR A 596 14.02 0.47 0.66
CA THR A 596 14.58 1.60 1.43
C THR A 596 14.98 1.16 2.84
N ALA A 597 14.10 0.44 3.55
CA ALA A 597 14.41 -0.09 4.88
C ALA A 597 15.58 -1.09 4.85
N LEU A 598 15.64 -1.91 3.80
CA LEU A 598 16.73 -2.86 3.57
C LEU A 598 18.06 -2.14 3.38
N ALA A 599 18.11 -1.14 2.50
CA ALA A 599 19.30 -0.34 2.27
C ALA A 599 19.78 0.35 3.56
N LEU A 600 18.86 0.89 4.38
CA LEU A 600 19.19 1.51 5.66
C LEU A 600 19.78 0.51 6.67
N ALA A 601 19.19 -0.69 6.77
CA ALA A 601 19.67 -1.74 7.67
C ALA A 601 21.07 -2.24 7.26
N PHE A 602 21.28 -2.52 5.98
CA PHE A 602 22.57 -2.94 5.45
C PHE A 602 23.62 -1.84 5.55
N ALA A 603 23.26 -0.57 5.35
CA ALA A 603 24.20 0.53 5.48
C ALA A 603 24.66 0.72 6.94
N LYS A 604 23.77 0.47 7.91
CA LYS A 604 24.13 0.45 9.34
C LYS A 604 25.07 -0.70 9.69
N TRP A 605 24.84 -1.88 9.11
CA TRP A 605 25.64 -3.09 9.38
C TRP A 605 27.02 -3.05 8.70
N THR A 606 27.04 -2.76 7.40
CA THR A 606 28.26 -2.81 6.57
C THR A 606 29.06 -1.51 6.58
N GLY A 607 28.41 -0.39 6.94
CA GLY A 607 28.96 0.95 6.82
C GLY A 607 28.97 1.50 5.38
N ASP A 608 28.66 0.70 4.37
CA ASP A 608 28.59 1.11 2.96
C ASP A 608 27.28 1.88 2.68
N GLN A 609 27.32 2.80 1.74
CA GLN A 609 26.13 3.50 1.24
C GLN A 609 25.39 2.69 0.18
N ARG A 610 26.02 1.64 -0.34
CA ARG A 610 25.53 0.85 -1.48
C ARG A 610 25.23 -0.58 -1.08
N LEU A 611 24.09 -1.07 -1.54
CA LEU A 611 23.68 -2.47 -1.47
C LEU A 611 23.36 -2.96 -2.89
N VAL A 612 24.02 -4.02 -3.34
CA VAL A 612 23.60 -4.76 -4.53
C VAL A 612 22.95 -6.05 -4.09
N LEU A 613 21.73 -6.29 -4.55
CA LEU A 613 20.96 -7.50 -4.27
C LEU A 613 20.30 -8.00 -5.55
N ASP A 614 19.98 -9.29 -5.60
CA ASP A 614 19.07 -9.83 -6.61
C ASP A 614 17.63 -9.62 -6.14
N LEU A 615 16.84 -8.93 -6.96
CA LEU A 615 15.42 -8.72 -6.73
C LEU A 615 14.62 -9.75 -7.53
N GLU A 616 13.68 -10.42 -6.87
CA GLU A 616 12.75 -11.32 -7.53
C GLU A 616 11.46 -10.59 -7.93
N GLY A 617 11.12 -10.67 -9.22
CA GLY A 617 9.84 -10.24 -9.76
C GLY A 617 9.01 -11.43 -10.24
N HIS A 618 7.69 -11.25 -10.37
CA HIS A 618 6.80 -12.32 -10.84
C HIS A 618 7.04 -12.73 -12.31
N GLY A 619 7.72 -11.89 -13.10
CA GLY A 619 8.14 -12.17 -14.48
C GLY A 619 7.01 -12.35 -15.51
N ARG A 620 5.84 -11.77 -15.20
CA ARG A 620 4.64 -11.72 -16.07
C ARG A 620 4.34 -10.30 -16.53
N GLU A 621 5.39 -9.54 -16.81
CA GLU A 621 5.29 -8.14 -17.20
C GLU A 621 4.64 -8.02 -18.59
N SER A 622 3.86 -6.96 -18.80
CA SER A 622 3.22 -6.67 -20.09
C SER A 622 4.25 -6.10 -21.09
N LEU A 623 5.14 -6.95 -21.59
CA LEU A 623 6.15 -6.59 -22.60
C LEU A 623 5.59 -6.58 -24.04
N THR A 624 4.44 -7.21 -24.25
CA THR A 624 3.77 -7.27 -25.55
C THR A 624 2.26 -7.25 -25.35
N ASP A 625 1.54 -6.67 -26.32
CA ASP A 625 0.07 -6.70 -26.37
C ASP A 625 -0.45 -7.99 -27.05
N THR A 626 0.45 -8.88 -27.50
CA THR A 626 0.10 -10.11 -28.22
C THR A 626 -0.03 -11.35 -27.35
N LEU A 627 0.40 -11.27 -26.08
CA LEU A 627 0.37 -12.39 -25.15
C LEU A 627 -0.31 -11.98 -23.84
N ASP A 628 -1.03 -12.93 -23.26
CA ASP A 628 -1.64 -12.78 -21.95
C ASP A 628 -1.18 -13.94 -21.06
N LEU A 629 -0.63 -13.63 -19.90
CA LEU A 629 -0.15 -14.61 -18.92
C LEU A 629 -0.99 -14.61 -17.63
N SER A 630 -2.14 -13.94 -17.63
CA SER A 630 -3.01 -13.76 -16.45
C SER A 630 -3.50 -15.06 -15.81
N ARG A 631 -3.62 -16.14 -16.59
CA ARG A 631 -4.10 -17.47 -16.16
C ARG A 631 -3.14 -18.61 -16.45
N THR A 632 -1.91 -18.33 -16.87
CA THR A 632 -0.96 -19.38 -17.27
C THR A 632 -0.25 -19.97 -16.07
N VAL A 633 -0.38 -21.27 -15.81
CA VAL A 633 0.37 -21.96 -14.74
C VAL A 633 1.77 -22.35 -15.24
N GLY A 634 2.79 -22.10 -14.41
CA GLY A 634 4.21 -22.35 -14.71
C GLY A 634 5.12 -21.52 -13.81
N TRP A 635 6.44 -21.60 -14.01
CA TRP A 635 7.40 -20.76 -13.29
C TRP A 635 7.89 -19.60 -14.16
N PHE A 636 7.56 -18.38 -13.76
CA PHE A 636 7.82 -17.17 -14.53
C PHE A 636 8.83 -16.22 -13.89
N THR A 637 9.27 -16.48 -12.66
CA THR A 637 10.09 -15.55 -11.86
C THR A 637 11.22 -14.92 -12.66
N ALA A 638 11.34 -13.60 -12.58
CA ALA A 638 12.51 -12.87 -13.07
C ALA A 638 13.43 -12.56 -11.90
N ILE A 639 14.70 -12.93 -11.99
CA ILE A 639 15.73 -12.62 -11.01
C ILE A 639 16.72 -11.68 -11.68
N TYR A 640 16.98 -10.52 -11.07
CA TYR A 640 17.88 -9.51 -11.64
C TYR A 640 18.53 -8.66 -10.56
N PRO A 641 19.77 -8.20 -10.77
CA PRO A 641 20.45 -7.38 -9.79
C PRO A 641 19.89 -5.96 -9.77
N VAL A 642 19.79 -5.37 -8.59
CA VAL A 642 19.52 -3.96 -8.37
C VAL A 642 20.58 -3.36 -7.45
N CYS A 643 21.01 -2.13 -7.75
CA CYS A 643 21.92 -1.38 -6.87
C CYS A 643 21.14 -0.26 -6.19
N LEU A 644 21.07 -0.34 -4.86
CA LEU A 644 20.48 0.66 -4.00
C LEU A 644 21.59 1.51 -3.39
N GLU A 645 21.51 2.81 -3.56
CA GLU A 645 22.48 3.78 -3.05
C GLU A 645 21.78 4.85 -2.21
N LEU A 646 22.28 5.04 -0.99
CA LEU A 646 21.79 6.05 -0.05
C LEU A 646 22.73 7.26 -0.03
N SER A 647 22.16 8.46 0.12
CA SER A 647 22.92 9.65 0.45
C SER A 647 23.58 9.52 1.83
N ASP A 648 24.62 10.31 2.10
CA ASP A 648 25.27 10.31 3.41
C ASP A 648 24.33 10.76 4.55
N ALA A 649 23.36 11.61 4.24
CA ALA A 649 22.34 12.06 5.20
C ALA A 649 21.32 10.94 5.46
N ALA A 650 20.80 10.31 4.40
CA ALA A 650 19.91 9.16 4.48
C ALA A 650 20.54 7.99 5.25
N ARG A 651 21.80 7.66 4.95
CA ARG A 651 22.56 6.61 5.66
C ARG A 651 22.66 6.86 7.16
N ARG A 652 22.76 8.12 7.59
CA ARG A 652 22.78 8.51 9.02
C ARG A 652 21.38 8.63 9.63
N GLY A 653 20.32 8.33 8.88
CA GLY A 653 18.92 8.45 9.31
C GLY A 653 18.43 9.90 9.44
N GLN A 654 19.07 10.85 8.77
CA GLN A 654 18.77 12.28 8.90
C GLN A 654 17.75 12.80 7.89
N ASP A 655 17.56 12.10 6.76
CA ASP A 655 16.61 12.46 5.71
C ASP A 655 15.94 11.21 5.11
N LEU A 656 14.93 10.70 5.81
CA LEU A 656 14.21 9.49 5.41
C LEU A 656 13.30 9.73 4.19
N GLY A 657 12.79 10.96 4.02
CA GLY A 657 11.99 11.33 2.86
C GLY A 657 12.83 11.31 1.58
N GLU A 658 14.04 11.87 1.62
CA GLU A 658 14.99 11.78 0.50
C GLU A 658 15.41 10.35 0.21
N ALA A 659 15.63 9.52 1.23
CA ALA A 659 15.92 8.10 1.05
C ALA A 659 14.82 7.36 0.26
N ILE A 660 13.56 7.55 0.65
CA ILE A 660 12.40 6.96 -0.06
C ILE A 660 12.37 7.42 -1.52
N LYS A 661 12.47 8.74 -1.76
CA LYS A 661 12.44 9.32 -3.11
C LYS A 661 13.59 8.80 -3.99
N ALA A 662 14.81 8.75 -3.44
CA ALA A 662 15.99 8.29 -4.15
C ALA A 662 15.90 6.80 -4.53
N ILE A 663 15.47 5.94 -3.59
CA ILE A 663 15.32 4.50 -3.85
C ILE A 663 14.17 4.24 -4.83
N LYS A 664 13.04 4.95 -4.70
CA LYS A 664 11.94 4.91 -5.68
C LYS A 664 12.45 5.19 -7.10
N GLU A 665 13.18 6.29 -7.30
CA GLU A 665 13.71 6.64 -8.64
C GLU A 665 14.73 5.61 -9.15
N GLN A 666 15.61 5.09 -8.30
CA GLN A 666 16.53 4.01 -8.68
C GLN A 666 15.79 2.76 -9.16
N LEU A 667 14.71 2.37 -8.48
CA LEU A 667 13.89 1.23 -8.88
C LEU A 667 13.08 1.49 -10.16
N ARG A 668 12.71 2.76 -10.44
CA ARG A 668 12.05 3.13 -11.70
C ARG A 668 13.01 3.18 -12.90
N GLN A 669 14.32 3.31 -12.66
CA GLN A 669 15.34 3.23 -13.72
C GLN A 669 15.62 1.80 -14.19
N THR A 670 15.19 0.78 -13.44
CA THR A 670 15.30 -0.62 -13.85
C THR A 670 14.47 -0.86 -15.12
N PRO A 671 15.09 -1.22 -16.25
CA PRO A 671 14.38 -1.37 -17.51
C PRO A 671 13.46 -2.59 -17.46
N ASN A 672 12.22 -2.42 -17.94
CA ASN A 672 11.25 -3.50 -18.12
C ASN A 672 11.08 -4.42 -16.90
N LYS A 673 11.19 -3.86 -15.68
CA LYS A 673 11.12 -4.60 -14.41
C LYS A 673 12.06 -5.81 -14.35
N GLY A 674 13.21 -5.70 -15.03
CA GLY A 674 14.32 -6.64 -14.93
C GLY A 674 14.21 -7.93 -15.75
N ILE A 675 13.13 -8.16 -16.50
CA ILE A 675 13.02 -9.35 -17.38
C ILE A 675 14.21 -9.45 -18.36
N GLY A 676 14.69 -8.30 -18.84
CA GLY A 676 15.76 -8.24 -19.82
C GLY A 676 17.10 -8.81 -19.35
N TYR A 677 17.39 -8.76 -18.04
CA TYR A 677 18.63 -9.31 -17.48
C TYR A 677 18.76 -10.81 -17.75
N GLY A 678 17.73 -11.59 -17.41
CA GLY A 678 17.72 -13.03 -17.62
C GLY A 678 17.83 -13.41 -19.10
N LEU A 679 17.17 -12.66 -19.97
CA LEU A 679 17.26 -12.86 -21.42
C LEU A 679 18.68 -12.64 -21.94
N LEU A 680 19.32 -11.54 -21.55
CA LEU A 680 20.70 -11.24 -21.93
C LEU A 680 21.70 -12.22 -21.31
N ARG A 681 21.43 -12.72 -20.11
CA ARG A 681 22.31 -13.64 -19.36
C ARG A 681 22.22 -15.09 -19.86
N TYR A 682 21.08 -15.52 -20.38
CA TYR A 682 20.83 -16.94 -20.69
C TYR A 682 20.43 -17.23 -22.14
N LEU A 683 19.77 -16.30 -22.84
CA LEU A 683 19.25 -16.54 -24.20
C LEU A 683 20.02 -15.81 -25.31
N HIS A 684 20.87 -14.83 -24.97
CA HIS A 684 21.68 -14.09 -25.95
C HIS A 684 23.17 -14.41 -25.80
N GLU A 685 23.73 -15.22 -26.71
CA GLU A 685 25.08 -15.81 -26.60
C GLU A 685 26.19 -14.80 -26.26
N ARG A 686 26.26 -13.67 -26.98
CA ARG A 686 27.32 -12.66 -26.79
C ARG A 686 27.22 -11.93 -25.46
N SER A 687 26.00 -11.69 -24.99
CA SER A 687 25.75 -10.98 -23.73
C SER A 687 25.90 -11.91 -22.53
N ALA A 688 25.50 -13.18 -22.70
CA ALA A 688 25.61 -14.22 -21.68
C ALA A 688 27.04 -14.38 -21.19
N ALA A 689 28.01 -14.45 -22.11
CA ALA A 689 29.43 -14.54 -21.77
C ALA A 689 29.96 -13.31 -21.02
N GLN A 690 29.41 -12.12 -21.27
CA GLN A 690 29.83 -10.89 -20.57
C GLN A 690 29.24 -10.82 -19.16
N LEU A 691 27.96 -11.14 -19.01
CA LEU A 691 27.25 -11.06 -17.74
C LEU A 691 27.61 -12.22 -16.78
N SER A 692 27.97 -13.40 -17.30
CA SER A 692 28.34 -14.56 -16.47
C SER A 692 29.65 -14.39 -15.70
N HIS A 693 30.53 -13.49 -16.12
CA HIS A 693 31.79 -13.19 -15.46
C HIS A 693 31.70 -12.08 -14.41
N LEU A 694 30.55 -11.39 -14.31
CA LEU A 694 30.39 -10.31 -13.37
C LEU A 694 30.14 -10.83 -11.94
N PRO A 695 30.50 -10.05 -10.91
CA PRO A 695 30.18 -10.39 -9.53
C PRO A 695 28.67 -10.61 -9.36
N GLN A 696 28.30 -11.69 -8.67
CA GLN A 696 26.91 -11.98 -8.31
C GLN A 696 26.55 -11.28 -7.01
N ALA A 697 25.27 -10.93 -6.84
CA ALA A 697 24.79 -10.42 -5.58
C ALA A 697 24.81 -11.54 -4.51
N GLU A 698 25.20 -11.19 -3.29
CA GLU A 698 25.19 -12.13 -2.15
C GLU A 698 23.89 -12.06 -1.34
N VAL A 699 22.95 -11.18 -1.73
CA VAL A 699 21.63 -11.01 -1.11
C VAL A 699 20.55 -11.24 -2.14
N SER A 700 19.50 -11.96 -1.80
CA SER A 700 18.24 -11.96 -2.54
C SER A 700 17.10 -11.36 -1.74
N PHE A 701 16.18 -10.70 -2.44
CA PHE A 701 14.97 -10.16 -1.86
C PHE A 701 13.75 -10.51 -2.72
N ASN A 702 12.73 -11.06 -2.09
CA ASN A 702 11.46 -11.39 -2.70
C ASN A 702 10.29 -10.93 -1.83
N TYR A 703 9.29 -10.30 -2.43
CA TYR A 703 8.03 -9.97 -1.78
C TYR A 703 6.88 -10.71 -2.49
N GLY A 704 6.30 -11.70 -1.81
CA GLY A 704 5.28 -12.61 -2.33
C GLY A 704 3.85 -12.04 -2.38
N GLY A 705 3.65 -10.79 -1.98
CA GLY A 705 2.33 -10.15 -1.95
C GLY A 705 1.51 -10.51 -0.72
N GLN A 706 0.20 -10.32 -0.84
CA GLN A 706 -0.75 -10.48 0.26
C GLN A 706 -1.60 -11.76 0.10
N PHE A 707 -1.83 -12.48 1.19
CA PHE A 707 -2.61 -13.72 1.25
C PHE A 707 -3.58 -13.70 2.45
N LYS A 708 -4.74 -14.35 2.32
CA LYS A 708 -5.67 -14.56 3.44
C LYS A 708 -5.24 -15.76 4.28
N ALA A 709 -5.71 -15.80 5.53
CA ALA A 709 -5.52 -16.93 6.44
C ALA A 709 -5.90 -18.26 5.77
N GLY A 710 -5.11 -19.31 6.00
CA GLY A 710 -5.37 -20.66 5.47
C GLY A 710 -5.20 -20.85 3.96
N GLN A 711 -4.95 -19.80 3.17
CA GLN A 711 -4.75 -19.93 1.72
C GLN A 711 -3.38 -20.51 1.34
N MET A 712 -2.37 -20.30 2.17
CA MET A 712 -1.00 -20.70 1.85
C MET A 712 -0.19 -20.99 3.12
N GLN A 713 -0.33 -22.21 3.65
CA GLN A 713 0.52 -22.72 4.72
C GLN A 713 1.49 -23.74 4.14
N SER A 714 2.78 -23.66 4.50
CA SER A 714 3.78 -24.67 4.16
C SER A 714 4.27 -25.37 5.42
N LEU A 715 4.55 -26.67 5.31
CA LEU A 715 5.14 -27.49 6.37
C LEU A 715 6.68 -27.55 6.28
N GLY A 716 7.30 -26.75 5.41
CA GLY A 716 8.75 -26.80 5.15
C GLY A 716 9.17 -28.05 4.37
N GLY A 717 10.48 -28.33 4.32
CA GLY A 717 11.04 -29.49 3.61
C GLY A 717 10.92 -29.43 2.09
N GLN A 718 10.70 -28.23 1.53
CA GLN A 718 10.48 -27.98 0.10
C GLN A 718 11.73 -28.15 -0.76
N LEU A 719 12.90 -28.00 -0.14
CA LEU A 719 14.21 -28.10 -0.78
C LEU A 719 14.97 -29.29 -0.19
N GLY A 720 15.70 -30.03 -1.03
CA GLY A 720 16.63 -31.08 -0.59
C GLY A 720 17.80 -30.52 0.24
N GLU A 721 18.16 -31.22 1.31
CA GLU A 721 19.15 -30.77 2.31
C GLU A 721 20.53 -30.45 1.73
N GLU A 722 20.96 -31.18 0.69
CA GLU A 722 22.28 -31.00 0.07
C GLU A 722 22.31 -29.89 -0.98
N LEU A 723 21.16 -29.26 -1.31
CA LEU A 723 21.12 -28.18 -2.29
C LEU A 723 21.92 -26.97 -1.79
N LEU A 724 22.72 -26.39 -2.69
CA LEU A 724 23.48 -25.17 -2.41
C LEU A 724 22.54 -23.96 -2.43
N LEU A 725 22.69 -23.07 -1.46
CA LEU A 725 22.02 -21.78 -1.43
C LEU A 725 22.88 -20.76 -2.18
N ASP A 726 22.24 -19.98 -3.04
CA ASP A 726 22.94 -19.11 -4.00
C ASP A 726 23.36 -17.79 -3.39
N HIS A 727 22.55 -17.29 -2.47
CA HIS A 727 22.77 -16.07 -1.74
C HIS A 727 23.24 -16.40 -0.32
N LEU A 728 24.05 -15.52 0.24
CA LEU A 728 24.48 -15.62 1.64
C LEU A 728 23.33 -15.29 2.59
N ILE A 729 22.47 -14.36 2.18
CA ILE A 729 21.27 -13.95 2.89
C ILE A 729 20.12 -13.89 1.88
N ALA A 730 19.07 -14.69 2.10
CA ALA A 730 17.85 -14.67 1.30
C ALA A 730 16.68 -14.14 2.14
N ILE A 731 15.97 -13.15 1.62
CA ILE A 731 14.90 -12.44 2.34
C ILE A 731 13.60 -12.63 1.58
N ASN A 732 12.65 -13.34 2.20
CA ASN A 732 11.34 -13.60 1.63
C ASN A 732 10.26 -12.99 2.52
N GLY A 733 9.53 -12.00 1.99
CA GLY A 733 8.46 -11.30 2.70
C GLY A 733 7.09 -11.57 2.11
N MET A 734 6.06 -11.62 2.95
CA MET A 734 4.66 -11.68 2.52
C MET A 734 3.75 -11.09 3.60
N VAL A 735 2.56 -10.67 3.20
CA VAL A 735 1.51 -10.27 4.15
C VAL A 735 0.53 -11.41 4.31
N VAL A 736 0.44 -11.95 5.52
CA VAL A 736 -0.51 -13.00 5.91
C VAL A 736 -1.28 -12.49 7.11
N GLU A 737 -2.60 -12.67 7.12
CA GLU A 737 -3.44 -12.20 8.22
C GLU A 737 -3.26 -10.69 8.54
N GLN A 738 -3.11 -9.88 7.49
CA GLN A 738 -2.88 -8.43 7.57
C GLN A 738 -1.57 -8.03 8.27
N GLN A 739 -0.64 -8.96 8.48
CA GLN A 739 0.68 -8.71 9.06
C GLN A 739 1.76 -9.05 8.04
N LEU A 740 2.69 -8.11 7.82
CA LEU A 740 3.91 -8.38 7.08
C LEU A 740 4.81 -9.28 7.92
N SER A 741 5.14 -10.47 7.41
CA SER A 741 6.19 -11.34 7.93
C SER A 741 7.32 -11.46 6.90
N LEU A 742 8.58 -11.47 7.38
CA LEU A 742 9.76 -11.70 6.58
C LEU A 742 10.62 -12.79 7.20
N HIS A 743 11.04 -13.72 6.34
CA HIS A 743 11.99 -14.78 6.66
C HIS A 743 13.36 -14.45 6.09
N TRP A 744 14.36 -14.39 6.98
CA TRP A 744 15.76 -14.16 6.65
C TRP A 744 16.50 -15.49 6.75
N SER A 745 16.75 -16.12 5.61
CA SER A 745 17.48 -17.39 5.54
C SER A 745 18.96 -17.14 5.29
N TYR A 746 19.81 -17.84 6.05
CA TYR A 746 21.26 -17.72 5.99
C TYR A 746 21.91 -19.05 6.38
N SER A 747 23.19 -19.25 6.05
CA SER A 747 23.91 -20.44 6.52
C SER A 747 24.59 -20.21 7.88
N GLN A 748 24.31 -21.12 8.81
CA GLN A 748 24.99 -21.21 10.09
C GLN A 748 26.47 -21.56 9.93
N ASN A 749 26.95 -22.00 8.76
CA ASN A 749 28.38 -22.18 8.53
C ASN A 749 29.11 -20.85 8.31
N LEU A 750 28.39 -19.79 7.93
CA LEU A 750 28.96 -18.49 7.56
C LEU A 750 28.69 -17.39 8.58
N TYR A 751 27.51 -17.42 9.22
CA TYR A 751 27.07 -16.41 10.18
C TYR A 751 26.77 -16.97 11.57
N HIS A 752 26.87 -16.10 12.56
CA HIS A 752 26.25 -16.27 13.87
C HIS A 752 24.78 -15.84 13.80
N PRO A 753 23.85 -16.54 14.48
CA PRO A 753 22.44 -16.14 14.53
C PRO A 753 22.22 -14.70 14.97
N GLU A 754 23.00 -14.24 15.95
CA GLU A 754 22.91 -12.90 16.53
C GLU A 754 23.14 -11.80 15.47
N THR A 755 24.05 -12.02 14.52
CA THR A 755 24.33 -11.07 13.44
C THR A 755 23.11 -10.87 12.54
N ILE A 756 22.42 -11.96 12.19
CA ILE A 756 21.25 -11.92 11.31
C ILE A 756 20.03 -11.41 12.06
N GLU A 757 19.87 -11.75 13.34
CA GLU A 757 18.84 -11.20 14.22
C GLU A 757 18.99 -9.67 14.37
N GLU A 758 20.19 -9.16 14.59
CA GLU A 758 20.45 -7.71 14.66
C GLU A 758 20.11 -7.01 13.34
N LEU A 759 20.47 -7.62 12.20
CA LEU A 759 20.18 -7.09 10.88
C LEU A 759 18.67 -7.07 10.58
N ALA A 760 17.96 -8.18 10.84
CA ALA A 760 16.52 -8.31 10.65
C ALA A 760 15.73 -7.36 11.57
N ASN A 761 16.15 -7.21 12.83
CA ASN A 761 15.57 -6.23 13.75
C ASN A 761 15.88 -4.79 13.31
N GLY A 762 17.07 -4.55 12.77
CA GLY A 762 17.46 -3.27 12.17
C GLY A 762 16.56 -2.89 11.00
N PHE A 763 16.19 -3.86 10.16
CA PHE A 763 15.23 -3.70 9.08
C PHE A 763 13.83 -3.33 9.59
N ILE A 764 13.28 -4.03 10.58
CA ILE A 764 11.99 -3.66 11.19
C ILE A 764 12.03 -2.27 11.83
N ALA A 765 13.12 -1.93 12.51
CA ALA A 765 13.29 -0.60 13.10
C ALA A 765 13.32 0.49 12.01
N ALA A 766 13.96 0.22 10.87
CA ALA A 766 13.94 1.12 9.72
C ALA A 766 12.52 1.26 9.15
N LEU A 767 11.76 0.17 8.96
CA LEU A 767 10.37 0.25 8.51
C LEU A 767 9.50 1.09 9.46
N ARG A 768 9.62 0.88 10.76
CA ARG A 768 8.91 1.68 11.78
C ARG A 768 9.28 3.16 11.70
N ALA A 769 10.55 3.48 11.47
CA ALA A 769 11.01 4.85 11.29
C ALA A 769 10.43 5.49 10.01
N LEU A 770 10.38 4.75 8.90
CA LEU A 770 9.75 5.21 7.65
C LEU A 770 8.26 5.45 7.84
N ILE A 771 7.53 4.53 8.48
CA ILE A 771 6.11 4.68 8.82
C ILE A 771 5.88 5.94 9.67
N HIS A 772 6.66 6.11 10.73
CA HIS A 772 6.54 7.27 11.62
C HIS A 772 6.84 8.60 10.90
N ASN A 773 7.87 8.61 10.04
CA ASN A 773 8.22 9.78 9.24
C ASN A 773 7.05 10.25 8.36
N CYS A 774 6.25 9.32 7.83
CA CYS A 774 5.12 9.66 6.96
C CYS A 774 3.94 10.33 7.66
N LEU A 775 3.89 10.26 8.99
CA LEU A 775 2.89 10.94 9.81
C LEU A 775 3.30 12.39 10.12
N SER A 776 4.52 12.81 9.75
CA SER A 776 5.00 14.18 9.95
C SER A 776 4.29 15.17 8.99
N PRO A 777 3.94 16.39 9.44
CA PRO A 777 3.38 17.42 8.57
C PRO A 777 4.30 17.85 7.42
N GLU A 778 5.60 17.58 7.52
CA GLU A 778 6.59 17.87 6.47
C GLU A 778 6.83 16.69 5.52
N ALA A 779 6.16 15.56 5.74
CA ALA A 779 6.32 14.36 4.93
C ALA A 779 5.66 14.49 3.57
N GLY A 780 6.25 13.80 2.60
CA GLY A 780 5.73 13.66 1.25
C GLY A 780 6.58 14.39 0.22
N GLY A 781 6.00 14.50 -0.97
CA GLY A 781 6.63 15.10 -2.13
C GLY A 781 6.67 14.16 -3.31
N TYR A 782 6.73 14.77 -4.48
CA TYR A 782 6.75 14.06 -5.74
C TYR A 782 8.17 13.72 -6.18
N THR A 783 8.29 12.72 -7.02
CA THR A 783 9.50 12.37 -7.76
C THR A 783 9.28 12.52 -9.26
N PRO A 784 10.33 12.63 -10.09
CA PRO A 784 10.18 12.72 -11.54
C PRO A 784 9.30 11.63 -12.16
N SER A 785 9.35 10.40 -11.62
CA SER A 785 8.50 9.31 -12.09
C SER A 785 7.00 9.50 -11.86
N ASP A 786 6.58 10.44 -11.00
CA ASP A 786 5.16 10.82 -10.84
C ASP A 786 4.67 11.67 -12.03
N PHE A 787 5.59 12.27 -12.79
CA PHE A 787 5.29 13.11 -13.95
C PHE A 787 6.05 12.63 -15.19
N PRO A 788 5.78 11.41 -15.70
CA PRO A 788 6.62 10.74 -16.71
C PRO A 788 6.69 11.46 -18.06
N LEU A 789 5.77 12.39 -18.33
CA LEU A 789 5.76 13.21 -19.55
C LEU A 789 6.68 14.43 -19.46
N LEU A 790 7.20 14.75 -18.27
CA LEU A 790 8.14 15.83 -18.06
C LEU A 790 9.57 15.30 -17.98
N ALA A 791 10.47 15.90 -18.77
CA ALA A 791 11.89 15.69 -18.64
C ALA A 791 12.46 16.69 -17.61
N ILE A 792 12.25 16.42 -16.32
CA ILE A 792 12.70 17.28 -15.21
C ILE A 792 13.50 16.50 -14.16
N GLU A 793 14.48 17.15 -13.56
CA GLU A 793 15.25 16.61 -12.44
C GLU A 793 14.53 16.87 -11.10
N GLN A 794 14.83 16.06 -10.07
CA GLN A 794 14.21 16.21 -8.74
C GLN A 794 14.35 17.63 -8.16
N VAL A 795 15.51 18.28 -8.33
CA VAL A 795 15.76 19.65 -7.84
C VAL A 795 14.83 20.66 -8.54
N GLN A 796 14.58 20.48 -9.83
CA GLN A 796 13.68 21.34 -10.59
C GLN A 796 12.23 21.11 -10.15
N LEU A 797 11.84 19.85 -9.95
CA LEU A 797 10.51 19.48 -9.44
C LEU A 797 10.24 20.09 -8.07
N ASP A 798 11.17 19.92 -7.13
CA ASP A 798 11.08 20.48 -5.77
C ASP A 798 11.01 22.02 -5.80
N THR A 799 11.66 22.67 -6.78
CA THR A 799 11.58 24.13 -6.97
C THR A 799 10.21 24.57 -7.51
N LEU A 800 9.62 23.78 -8.42
CA LEU A 800 8.34 24.10 -9.07
C LEU A 800 7.15 23.91 -8.13
N LEU A 801 7.12 22.80 -7.38
CA LEU A 801 5.98 22.42 -6.55
C LEU A 801 6.15 22.76 -5.07
N GLY A 802 7.37 23.08 -4.63
CA GLY A 802 7.71 23.09 -3.21
C GLY A 802 7.41 21.73 -2.58
N ARG A 803 7.01 21.73 -1.31
CA ARG A 803 6.65 20.51 -0.56
C ARG A 803 5.13 20.22 -0.48
N GLY A 804 4.26 20.98 -1.15
CA GLY A 804 2.84 21.01 -0.76
C GLY A 804 1.80 21.41 -1.80
N ALA A 805 2.09 21.30 -3.11
CA ALA A 805 1.06 21.48 -4.12
C ALA A 805 0.34 20.14 -4.38
N ASN A 806 -0.98 20.06 -4.20
CA ASN A 806 -1.77 18.88 -4.55
C ASN A 806 -1.96 18.83 -6.07
N VAL A 807 -0.96 18.32 -6.79
CA VAL A 807 -0.91 18.30 -8.25
C VAL A 807 -1.18 16.88 -8.74
N ALA A 808 -2.28 16.70 -9.46
CA ALA A 808 -2.67 15.41 -10.01
C ALA A 808 -1.78 15.01 -11.20
N GLN A 809 -1.52 15.94 -12.14
CA GLN A 809 -0.71 15.70 -13.34
C GLN A 809 -0.01 16.98 -13.77
N MET A 810 1.15 16.83 -14.41
CA MET A 810 1.85 17.91 -15.10
C MET A 810 2.27 17.48 -16.50
N TYR A 811 2.17 18.42 -17.44
CA TYR A 811 2.40 18.18 -18.85
C TYR A 811 3.39 19.20 -19.44
N PRO A 812 4.26 18.78 -20.38
CA PRO A 812 5.04 19.74 -21.13
C PRO A 812 4.11 20.61 -21.99
N LEU A 813 4.53 21.84 -22.27
CA LEU A 813 3.80 22.68 -23.23
C LEU A 813 3.78 21.99 -24.59
N SER A 814 2.62 21.94 -25.23
CA SER A 814 2.53 21.60 -26.66
C SER A 814 3.38 22.58 -27.49
N PRO A 815 3.83 22.22 -28.70
CA PRO A 815 4.60 23.13 -29.55
C PRO A 815 3.92 24.49 -29.76
N MET A 816 2.58 24.51 -29.86
CA MET A 816 1.79 25.74 -29.97
C MET A 816 1.86 26.58 -28.68
N GLN A 817 1.62 25.96 -27.52
CA GLN A 817 1.71 26.66 -26.23
C GLN A 817 3.13 27.16 -25.95
N GLY A 818 4.16 26.40 -26.36
CA GLY A 818 5.55 26.82 -26.29
C GLY A 818 5.82 28.05 -27.15
N GLY A 819 5.27 28.09 -28.37
CA GLY A 819 5.32 29.28 -29.24
C GLY A 819 4.60 30.49 -28.64
N MET A 820 3.41 30.28 -28.07
CA MET A 820 2.65 31.33 -27.37
C MET A 820 3.46 31.92 -26.20
N LEU A 821 4.04 31.06 -25.36
CA LEU A 821 4.87 31.50 -24.24
C LEU A 821 6.12 32.25 -24.73
N PHE A 822 6.81 31.71 -25.75
CA PHE A 822 7.98 32.37 -26.35
C PHE A 822 7.64 33.78 -26.83
N HIS A 823 6.56 33.94 -27.59
CA HIS A 823 6.12 35.24 -28.10
C HIS A 823 5.63 36.18 -26.99
N THR A 824 4.98 35.66 -25.95
CA THR A 824 4.54 36.45 -24.79
C THR A 824 5.74 36.99 -23.99
N VAL A 825 6.77 36.17 -23.80
CA VAL A 825 7.98 36.56 -23.07
C VAL A 825 8.87 37.47 -23.91
N TYR A 826 8.99 37.22 -25.21
CA TYR A 826 9.87 37.96 -26.11
C TYR A 826 9.26 39.31 -26.55
N THR A 827 7.95 39.35 -26.77
CA THR A 827 7.20 40.51 -27.30
C THR A 827 5.87 40.69 -26.56
N PRO A 828 5.87 41.11 -25.28
CA PRO A 828 4.69 41.10 -24.40
C PRO A 828 3.53 42.01 -24.85
N ASN A 829 3.76 42.94 -25.78
CA ASN A 829 2.77 43.94 -26.21
C ASN A 829 2.25 43.74 -27.64
N ASP A 830 2.67 42.69 -28.35
CA ASP A 830 2.40 42.57 -29.79
C ASP A 830 1.02 41.97 -30.10
N GLY A 831 0.33 41.41 -29.10
CA GLY A 831 -1.01 40.83 -29.24
C GLY A 831 -1.07 39.61 -30.17
N THR A 832 0.08 39.05 -30.54
CA THR A 832 0.21 37.82 -31.31
C THR A 832 -0.42 36.69 -30.50
N TYR A 833 -1.38 35.96 -31.08
CA TYR A 833 -2.29 34.99 -30.43
C TYR A 833 -3.53 35.60 -29.73
N PHE A 834 -4.32 36.40 -30.44
CA PHE A 834 -5.74 36.59 -30.10
C PHE A 834 -6.57 35.57 -30.87
N GLU A 835 -7.38 34.78 -30.16
CA GLU A 835 -8.47 34.01 -30.78
C GLU A 835 -9.77 34.78 -30.59
N GLN A 836 -10.43 35.10 -31.70
CA GLN A 836 -11.76 35.70 -31.69
C GLN A 836 -12.77 34.65 -32.12
N ILE A 837 -13.54 34.14 -31.17
CA ILE A 837 -14.70 33.29 -31.49
C ILE A 837 -15.90 34.22 -31.70
N SER A 838 -16.41 34.23 -32.92
CA SER A 838 -17.64 34.95 -33.26
C SER A 838 -18.80 33.96 -33.28
N PHE A 839 -19.84 34.27 -32.50
CA PHE A 839 -21.09 33.50 -32.50
C PHE A 839 -22.19 34.33 -33.14
N GLN A 840 -22.91 33.73 -34.09
CA GLN A 840 -24.12 34.34 -34.63
C GLN A 840 -25.31 33.94 -33.76
N MET A 841 -25.82 34.87 -32.96
CA MET A 841 -27.10 34.66 -32.28
C MET A 841 -28.27 34.85 -33.25
N VAL A 842 -29.16 33.87 -33.28
CA VAL A 842 -30.43 33.94 -34.01
C VAL A 842 -31.55 34.21 -33.01
N GLY A 843 -32.08 35.44 -33.02
CA GLY A 843 -33.11 35.90 -32.08
C GLY A 843 -32.84 37.31 -31.56
N ALA A 844 -33.74 37.86 -30.75
CA ALA A 844 -33.55 39.15 -30.08
C ALA A 844 -32.68 38.96 -28.82
N LEU A 845 -31.50 39.58 -28.82
CA LEU A 845 -30.63 39.63 -27.63
C LEU A 845 -31.13 40.70 -26.66
N ASP A 846 -31.49 40.29 -25.44
CA ASP A 846 -31.67 41.22 -24.33
C ASP A 846 -30.29 41.59 -23.77
N VAL A 847 -29.78 42.74 -24.20
CA VAL A 847 -28.44 43.23 -23.86
C VAL A 847 -28.28 43.44 -22.36
N ALA A 848 -29.31 43.92 -21.66
CA ALA A 848 -29.23 44.21 -20.24
C ALA A 848 -29.12 42.92 -19.42
N ARG A 849 -29.90 41.89 -19.78
CA ARG A 849 -29.78 40.57 -19.15
C ARG A 849 -28.45 39.88 -19.48
N PHE A 850 -27.97 40.02 -20.72
CA PHE A 850 -26.68 39.44 -21.11
C PHE A 850 -25.52 40.09 -20.34
N GLN A 851 -25.53 41.42 -20.16
CA GLN A 851 -24.54 42.14 -19.35
C GLN A 851 -24.62 41.85 -17.84
N GLN A 852 -25.78 41.43 -17.33
CA GLN A 852 -25.91 40.98 -15.94
C GLN A 852 -25.46 39.54 -15.73
N ALA A 853 -25.53 38.70 -16.77
CA ALA A 853 -25.16 37.30 -16.70
C ALA A 853 -23.66 37.06 -16.89
N TRP A 854 -22.96 38.01 -17.54
CA TRP A 854 -21.50 38.03 -17.70
C TRP A 854 -20.86 38.85 -16.57
#